data_AF-A0A9W9JU92-F1
#
_entry.id   AF-A0A9W9JU92-F1
#
_cell.length_a   1.000
_cell.length_b   1.000
_cell.length_c   1.000
_cell.angle_alpha   90.00
_cell.angle_beta   90.00
_cell.angle_gamma   90.00
#
_symmetry.space_group_name_H-M   'P 1'
#
loop_
_entity.id
_entity.type
_entity.pdbx_description
1 polymer ?
#
loop_
_entity_poly.entity_id
_entity_poly.type
_entity_poly.pdbx_seq_one_letter_code
_entity_poly.pdbx_strand_id
1 'polypeptide(L)'
;MGSRVHLRDIKSGPPLPYTDDVRAYTREYAEALDAQDPLRHFREEFIIPSKKDLKRKSLATDGASDDASDPRCIYFCGNSLGLQPRSTRRYIEQYLRAWATKGVTGHFVPHDDQLLPPFVDVDTAGSKLMAPIVGASQREVAVMGTLTGNLHLLMASFYRPTQEKYKIILEGKAFPSDHYAVESQIRHHNFDPKHAMVLIEPENLDRPTLITEQILKVIDDNASSTALVLLSAIQFYTGQYFDIERITAHAHSKGILIGWDCAHAAGNVDLRLHDWKVDFAAWCSYKYLNSGPGGMAALFVHERHGRVDEKQADSEETFRPRFSGWWGGDLKTRFNMENKFTPQPGAAGFQLSNPSVLDINAVVASLEIFNRAKMQDIRQKSLNLTGYLEHLLLKYPLDAPSADKPFTIITPSNPAERGAQLSLRLAPGLLDRVLHHLEENGVVVDERKPDVVRVAPAPLYNTTMSLEKETGSPTPDPEVGPHTSGRSHGGDVADVDYSVFTETQRWYIVFMASWAGFFSPVSSQIYFPALNTLAQDLSVSNSLINLTLTSYMIFQGLSPMFIGDFADKAGRRPAYIVCFTLYIAANIGLALQSNYAALFVLRCLQSAGSSTTIALSSGVVSDVATASQRGSYMGFVTAGSLMGPSVGPVIGGLLSQYLGWRAIFWFLVIFAGAFMIPFLIFFPETARGVVGDGSLPPQKWNMSLISYLKSRKARDESITSPAHSAKQKQKLQFPNPFQTLAIVFQKDTSIILFCNALLFAGFYDVSATIPSIYNDLYGLNDLQIGLCYIPFGLGATIASIGNGKFLDYNYRRIAKSLNFPMVMNRHTDLRNFPIEKARLQIAFPLLAIGSLSVLVFGWFLNYGIHLAAPTTILFVMGLTLTGSFNTVSTLLVDLYPTQAAKATAANNFVRCLLGAGATALVDPMLAAMGRGWCFTFIALVMLGTSPLLLFVIRRGPQWREERRLKEEIRKVEM
;
A
#
# COMPACT_ATOMS: atom_id res chain seq x y z
N MET A 1 15.38 -6.20 67.69
CA MET A 1 14.27 -5.23 67.90
C MET A 1 14.47 -4.06 66.96
N GLY A 2 13.40 -3.42 66.45
CA GLY A 2 13.51 -2.21 65.59
C GLY A 2 12.35 -1.98 64.61
N SER A 3 11.67 -3.03 64.16
CA SER A 3 10.75 -3.02 63.00
C SER A 3 9.31 -2.53 63.25
N ARG A 4 9.09 -1.52 64.12
CA ARG A 4 7.77 -0.87 64.28
C ARG A 4 7.79 0.66 64.39
N VAL A 5 8.89 1.27 64.80
CA VAL A 5 9.05 2.73 64.77
C VAL A 5 9.32 3.17 63.32
N HIS A 6 10.31 2.55 62.68
CA HIS A 6 10.69 2.80 61.29
C HIS A 6 9.50 2.67 60.30
N LEU A 7 8.58 1.73 60.52
CA LEU A 7 7.36 1.56 59.71
C LEU A 7 6.26 2.62 59.93
N ARG A 8 6.37 3.45 60.98
CA ARG A 8 5.56 4.66 61.17
C ARG A 8 6.25 5.89 60.58
N ASP A 9 7.56 5.98 60.73
CA ASP A 9 8.36 7.07 60.17
C ASP A 9 8.29 7.05 58.64
N ILE A 10 8.48 5.88 58.01
CA ILE A 10 8.32 5.69 56.56
C ILE A 10 6.91 6.08 56.11
N LYS A 11 5.86 5.76 56.88
CA LYS A 11 4.46 6.12 56.53
C LYS A 11 4.15 7.61 56.61
N SER A 12 5.01 8.43 57.22
CA SER A 12 4.80 9.88 57.40
C SER A 12 5.88 10.77 56.77
N GLY A 13 7.03 10.19 56.39
CA GLY A 13 8.06 10.86 55.60
C GLY A 13 7.82 10.83 54.08
N PRO A 14 8.68 11.53 53.31
CA PRO A 14 8.67 11.50 51.84
C PRO A 14 8.84 10.08 51.27
N PRO A 15 8.51 9.84 49.99
CA PRO A 15 8.75 8.54 49.35
C PRO A 15 10.25 8.21 49.36
N LEU A 16 10.57 6.98 49.77
CA LEU A 16 11.90 6.38 49.60
C LEU A 16 12.03 5.83 48.17
N PRO A 17 13.24 5.41 47.72
CA PRO A 17 13.36 4.67 46.46
C PRO A 17 12.41 3.46 46.41
N TYR A 18 11.83 3.19 45.24
CA TYR A 18 10.78 2.17 45.09
C TYR A 18 11.23 0.75 45.44
N THR A 19 12.55 0.50 45.44
CA THR A 19 13.18 -0.74 45.91
C THR A 19 12.97 -1.01 47.41
N ASP A 20 12.79 0.04 48.20
CA ASP A 20 12.85 0.02 49.66
C ASP A 20 11.57 0.56 50.33
N ASP A 21 10.70 1.24 49.57
CA ASP A 21 9.42 1.74 50.05
C ASP A 21 8.28 0.71 49.91
N VAL A 22 7.74 0.24 51.03
CA VAL A 22 6.54 -0.64 51.04
C VAL A 22 5.29 0.02 50.45
N ARG A 23 5.28 1.35 50.25
CA ARG A 23 4.22 2.09 49.56
C ARG A 23 4.33 2.01 48.03
N ALA A 24 5.39 1.42 47.45
CA ALA A 24 5.64 1.43 46.00
C ALA A 24 4.50 0.86 45.13
N TYR A 25 3.55 0.14 45.72
CA TYR A 25 2.38 -0.49 45.06
C TYR A 25 1.07 0.26 45.31
N THR A 26 1.12 1.48 45.86
CA THR A 26 -0.08 2.29 46.12
C THR A 26 -0.12 3.55 45.26
N ARG A 27 -1.32 3.94 44.85
CA ARG A 27 -1.59 5.15 44.07
C ARG A 27 -0.99 6.41 44.68
N GLU A 28 -1.03 6.56 46.01
CA GLU A 28 -0.51 7.73 46.72
C GLU A 28 1.01 7.88 46.55
N TYR A 29 1.75 6.78 46.46
CA TYR A 29 3.18 6.80 46.19
C TYR A 29 3.46 7.23 44.74
N ALA A 30 2.69 6.70 43.78
CA ALA A 30 2.79 7.11 42.38
C ALA A 30 2.44 8.59 42.17
N GLU A 31 1.39 9.08 42.83
CA GLU A 31 1.02 10.50 42.82
C GLU A 31 2.06 11.40 43.54
N ALA A 32 2.72 10.90 44.58
CA ALA A 32 3.81 11.61 45.26
C ALA A 32 5.09 11.71 44.42
N LEU A 33 5.41 10.71 43.59
CA LEU A 33 6.50 10.81 42.61
C LEU A 33 6.14 11.77 41.47
N ASP A 34 4.91 11.71 40.95
CA ASP A 34 4.41 12.66 39.93
C ASP A 34 4.29 14.10 40.46
N ALA A 35 4.21 14.32 41.78
CA ALA A 35 4.30 15.64 42.39
C ALA A 35 5.73 16.22 42.42
N GLN A 36 6.76 15.38 42.27
CA GLN A 36 8.19 15.76 42.32
C GLN A 36 8.86 15.79 40.94
N ASP A 37 8.18 15.35 39.88
CA ASP A 37 8.69 15.33 38.51
C ASP A 37 8.84 16.76 37.92
N PRO A 38 10.07 17.26 37.65
CA PRO A 38 10.27 18.59 37.06
C PRO A 38 9.74 18.68 35.62
N LEU A 39 9.68 17.55 34.89
CA LEU A 39 9.20 17.50 33.51
C LEU A 39 7.67 17.36 33.42
N ARG A 40 6.94 17.22 34.53
CA ARG A 40 5.48 16.99 34.55
C ARG A 40 4.71 17.98 33.68
N HIS A 41 5.14 19.25 33.66
CA HIS A 41 4.47 20.31 32.92
C HIS A 41 4.51 20.12 31.40
N PHE A 42 5.51 19.42 30.85
CA PHE A 42 5.59 19.11 29.41
C PHE A 42 4.46 18.19 28.93
N ARG A 43 3.83 17.41 29.82
CA ARG A 43 2.69 16.54 29.47
C ARG A 43 1.54 17.32 28.83
N GLU A 44 1.31 18.55 29.29
CA GLU A 44 0.24 19.41 28.77
C GLU A 44 0.54 19.97 27.37
N GLU A 45 1.79 19.91 26.91
CA GLU A 45 2.17 20.30 25.54
C GLU A 45 1.83 19.22 24.49
N PHE A 46 1.35 18.05 24.91
CA PHE A 46 0.93 16.95 24.05
C PHE A 46 -0.60 16.77 24.00
N ILE A 47 -1.09 16.29 22.87
CA ILE A 47 -2.48 15.85 22.70
C ILE A 47 -2.55 14.36 23.04
N ILE A 48 -3.00 14.06 24.26
CA ILE A 48 -3.23 12.69 24.72
C ILE A 48 -4.70 12.31 24.45
N PRO A 49 -4.99 11.24 23.68
CA PRO A 49 -6.36 10.77 23.46
C PRO A 49 -7.06 10.39 24.76
N SER A 50 -8.39 10.46 24.80
CA SER A 50 -9.22 9.79 25.82
C SER A 50 -9.47 8.32 25.48
N LYS A 51 -9.98 7.56 26.45
CA LYS A 51 -10.43 6.18 26.23
C LYS A 51 -11.58 6.11 25.20
N LYS A 52 -12.41 7.16 25.11
CA LYS A 52 -13.47 7.33 24.11
C LYS A 52 -12.91 7.68 22.73
N ASP A 53 -11.88 8.53 22.65
CA ASP A 53 -11.21 8.88 21.38
C ASP A 53 -10.71 7.62 20.67
N LEU A 54 -10.03 6.72 21.39
CA LEU A 54 -9.50 5.45 20.85
C LEU A 54 -10.57 4.52 20.26
N LYS A 55 -11.83 4.64 20.72
CA LYS A 55 -12.98 3.84 20.25
C LYS A 55 -13.90 4.63 19.32
N ARG A 56 -13.61 5.90 19.02
CA ARG A 56 -14.46 6.75 18.17
C ARG A 56 -14.25 6.37 16.69
N LYS A 57 -15.31 5.95 16.01
CA LYS A 57 -15.35 5.76 14.53
C LYS A 57 -15.34 7.10 13.77
N SER A 58 -14.78 8.16 14.35
CA SER A 58 -14.96 9.53 13.90
C SER A 58 -13.82 10.43 14.38
N LEU A 59 -13.38 11.32 13.50
CA LEU A 59 -12.49 12.45 13.81
C LEU A 59 -13.24 13.77 14.05
N ALA A 60 -14.54 13.82 13.79
CA ALA A 60 -15.37 14.96 14.16
C ALA A 60 -15.57 14.95 15.69
N THR A 61 -15.36 16.10 16.32
CA THR A 61 -15.68 16.28 17.73
C THR A 61 -16.88 17.20 17.84
N ASP A 62 -17.95 16.72 18.46
CA ASP A 62 -18.91 17.60 19.12
C ASP A 62 -18.11 18.49 20.09
N GLY A 63 -18.44 19.78 20.17
CA GLY A 63 -17.59 20.82 20.78
C GLY A 63 -17.30 20.71 22.29
N ALA A 64 -17.59 19.56 22.91
CA ALA A 64 -17.31 19.20 24.29
C ALA A 64 -16.20 18.12 24.39
N SER A 65 -15.22 18.10 23.46
CA SER A 65 -14.14 17.09 23.45
C SER A 65 -13.05 17.30 24.50
N ASP A 66 -13.05 18.42 25.22
CA ASP A 66 -12.32 18.60 26.49
C ASP A 66 -13.29 18.51 27.70
N ASP A 67 -14.29 17.62 27.64
CA ASP A 67 -15.01 17.14 28.83
C ASP A 67 -14.02 16.42 29.76
N ALA A 68 -13.58 17.15 30.79
CA ALA A 68 -12.54 16.71 31.73
C ALA A 68 -12.94 15.49 32.59
N SER A 69 -14.17 14.96 32.44
CA SER A 69 -14.60 13.72 33.10
C SER A 69 -14.11 12.43 32.40
N ASP A 70 -13.77 12.48 31.11
CA ASP A 70 -13.34 11.30 30.34
C ASP A 70 -11.82 11.02 30.53
N PRO A 71 -11.43 9.86 31.10
CA PRO A 71 -10.03 9.56 31.37
C PRO A 71 -9.18 9.49 30.10
N ARG A 72 -8.09 10.28 30.09
CA ARG A 72 -6.98 10.20 29.12
C ARG A 72 -6.40 8.78 29.11
N CYS A 73 -6.08 8.27 27.93
CA CYS A 73 -5.54 6.94 27.72
C CYS A 73 -4.12 6.79 28.30
N ILE A 74 -3.69 5.54 28.50
CA ILE A 74 -2.35 5.21 28.94
C ILE A 74 -1.54 4.84 27.69
N TYR A 75 -0.81 5.83 27.15
CA TYR A 75 -0.13 5.67 25.87
C TYR A 75 1.33 5.25 26.05
N PHE A 76 1.64 3.97 25.85
CA PHE A 76 2.98 3.37 25.94
C PHE A 76 3.55 2.94 24.58
N CYS A 77 3.02 3.51 23.49
CA CYS A 77 3.39 3.21 22.10
C CYS A 77 4.27 4.30 21.44
N GLY A 78 4.84 5.23 22.24
CA GLY A 78 5.69 6.34 21.78
C GLY A 78 6.98 5.90 21.07
N ASN A 79 7.42 4.67 21.34
CA ASN A 79 8.50 3.99 20.62
C ASN A 79 8.14 3.64 19.16
N SER A 80 6.85 3.66 18.79
CA SER A 80 6.32 3.29 17.47
C SER A 80 5.78 4.53 16.73
N LEU A 81 4.94 5.32 17.42
CA LEU A 81 4.45 6.63 16.98
C LEU A 81 4.35 7.56 18.18
N GLY A 82 5.05 8.69 18.15
CA GLY A 82 4.99 9.70 19.21
C GLY A 82 3.67 10.48 19.23
N LEU A 83 3.24 10.93 20.41
CA LEU A 83 2.02 11.75 20.55
C LEU A 83 2.21 13.14 19.95
N GLN A 84 1.12 13.71 19.40
CA GLN A 84 1.17 15.00 18.72
C GLN A 84 1.45 16.17 19.69
N PRO A 85 2.48 17.00 19.45
CA PRO A 85 2.65 18.29 20.12
C PRO A 85 1.52 19.26 19.75
N ARG A 86 0.96 19.98 20.74
CA ARG A 86 -0.02 21.05 20.52
C ARG A 86 0.55 22.19 19.64
N SER A 87 1.87 22.43 19.76
CA SER A 87 2.63 23.39 18.96
C SER A 87 2.56 23.10 17.45
N THR A 88 2.49 21.83 17.03
CA THR A 88 2.53 21.41 15.62
C THR A 88 1.42 22.05 14.79
N ARG A 89 0.23 22.27 15.37
CA ARG A 89 -0.87 22.96 14.68
C ARG A 89 -0.48 24.40 14.32
N ARG A 90 0.09 25.15 15.26
CA ARG A 90 0.54 26.55 15.07
C ARG A 90 1.59 26.66 13.96
N TYR A 91 2.56 25.74 13.95
CA TYR A 91 3.61 25.68 12.92
C TYR A 91 3.03 25.39 11.53
N ILE A 92 2.17 24.39 11.39
CA ILE A 92 1.52 24.06 10.11
C ILE A 92 0.61 25.21 9.64
N GLU A 93 -0.20 25.81 10.52
CA GLU A 93 -1.04 26.96 10.18
C GLU A 93 -0.22 28.18 9.72
N GLN A 94 0.96 28.42 10.31
CA GLN A 94 1.84 29.49 9.84
C GLN A 94 2.50 29.14 8.51
N TYR A 95 3.01 27.93 8.30
CA TYR A 95 3.54 27.51 6.99
C TYR A 95 2.50 27.72 5.88
N LEU A 96 1.26 27.29 6.11
CA LEU A 96 0.14 27.51 5.19
C LEU A 96 -0.13 28.99 4.96
N ARG A 97 -0.06 29.84 6.00
CA ARG A 97 -0.20 31.30 5.88
C ARG A 97 0.94 31.95 5.11
N ALA A 98 2.19 31.57 5.37
CA ALA A 98 3.37 32.06 4.66
C ALA A 98 3.28 31.71 3.16
N TRP A 99 2.92 30.46 2.85
CA TRP A 99 2.67 30.03 1.47
C TRP A 99 1.50 30.80 0.82
N ALA A 100 0.37 30.98 1.53
CA ALA A 100 -0.82 31.66 1.03
C ALA A 100 -0.69 33.20 0.90
N THR A 101 0.34 33.81 1.48
CA THR A 101 0.56 35.27 1.44
C THR A 101 1.81 35.68 0.65
N LYS A 102 2.90 34.92 0.74
CA LYS A 102 4.17 35.20 0.06
C LYS A 102 4.34 34.39 -1.24
N GLY A 103 3.64 33.27 -1.39
CA GLY A 103 3.82 32.37 -2.53
C GLY A 103 5.29 31.96 -2.71
N VAL A 104 5.82 32.12 -3.93
CA VAL A 104 7.24 31.85 -4.23
C VAL A 104 8.22 32.78 -3.49
N THR A 105 7.79 33.98 -3.08
CA THR A 105 8.68 34.91 -2.35
C THR A 105 8.98 34.43 -0.93
N GLY A 106 8.20 33.50 -0.38
CA GLY A 106 8.46 32.84 0.91
C GLY A 106 9.74 32.02 0.96
N HIS A 107 10.39 31.74 -0.19
CA HIS A 107 11.75 31.20 -0.22
C HIS A 107 12.81 32.19 0.27
N PHE A 108 12.59 33.50 0.15
CA PHE A 108 13.67 34.50 0.30
C PHE A 108 13.30 35.70 1.18
N VAL A 109 12.01 36.02 1.32
CA VAL A 109 11.53 37.22 2.02
C VAL A 109 11.12 36.84 3.44
N PRO A 110 11.88 37.25 4.49
CA PRO A 110 11.47 37.04 5.87
C PRO A 110 10.24 37.88 6.24
N HIS A 111 9.62 37.56 7.36
CA HIS A 111 8.51 38.34 7.93
C HIS A 111 8.54 38.35 9.46
N ASP A 112 8.08 39.45 10.07
CA ASP A 112 8.31 39.75 11.49
C ASP A 112 7.64 38.75 12.46
N ASP A 113 6.58 38.07 12.03
CA ASP A 113 5.87 37.05 12.80
C ASP A 113 6.39 35.62 12.58
N GLN A 114 7.40 35.39 11.71
CA GLN A 114 7.86 34.06 11.34
C GLN A 114 8.45 33.27 12.53
N LEU A 115 8.06 32.00 12.66
CA LEU A 115 8.61 31.07 13.65
C LEU A 115 9.87 30.36 13.12
N LEU A 116 9.98 30.19 11.80
CA LEU A 116 11.12 29.56 11.11
C LEU A 116 11.71 30.50 10.05
N PRO A 117 12.95 30.25 9.58
CA PRO A 117 13.53 30.97 8.44
C PRO A 117 12.71 30.82 7.13
N PRO A 118 12.98 31.67 6.12
CA PRO A 118 12.45 31.49 4.77
C PRO A 118 12.68 30.07 4.22
N PHE A 119 11.84 29.63 3.28
CA PHE A 119 11.78 28.23 2.84
C PHE A 119 13.08 27.70 2.19
N VAL A 120 14.05 28.56 1.87
CA VAL A 120 15.38 28.13 1.37
C VAL A 120 16.34 27.67 2.47
N ASP A 121 16.12 28.10 3.72
CA ASP A 121 16.99 27.87 4.89
C ASP A 121 16.28 27.08 6.02
N VAL A 122 15.06 26.59 5.78
CA VAL A 122 14.20 26.02 6.84
C VAL A 122 14.76 24.73 7.46
N ASP A 123 15.56 23.97 6.70
CA ASP A 123 16.31 22.80 7.16
C ASP A 123 17.43 23.16 8.14
N THR A 124 18.04 24.34 8.03
CA THR A 124 19.06 24.81 8.98
C THR A 124 18.51 24.88 10.41
N ALA A 125 17.23 25.25 10.58
CA ALA A 125 16.55 25.27 11.88
C ALA A 125 16.30 23.86 12.42
N GLY A 126 15.91 22.92 11.54
CA GLY A 126 15.81 21.50 11.87
C GLY A 126 17.14 20.92 12.37
N SER A 127 18.22 21.09 11.61
CA SER A 127 19.57 20.63 11.99
C SER A 127 20.06 21.28 13.29
N LYS A 128 19.80 22.59 13.49
CA LYS A 128 20.20 23.32 14.71
C LYS A 128 19.58 22.71 15.97
N LEU A 129 18.29 22.38 15.93
CA LEU A 129 17.56 21.83 17.08
C LEU A 129 17.77 20.32 17.25
N MET A 130 18.11 19.60 16.16
CA MET A 130 18.38 18.16 16.21
C MET A 130 19.80 17.85 16.73
N ALA A 131 20.80 18.67 16.40
CA ALA A 131 22.19 18.50 16.82
C ALA A 131 22.43 18.24 18.33
N PRO A 132 21.86 19.02 19.27
CA PRO A 132 22.04 18.77 20.71
C PRO A 132 21.29 17.53 21.23
N ILE A 133 20.33 16.97 20.47
CA ILE A 133 19.59 15.76 20.85
C ILE A 133 20.41 14.49 20.53
N VAL A 134 21.31 14.56 19.54
CA VAL A 134 22.18 13.44 19.13
C VAL A 134 23.66 13.61 19.52
N GLY A 135 23.99 14.70 20.22
CA GLY A 135 25.36 15.03 20.63
C GLY A 135 26.30 15.17 19.43
N ALA A 136 25.93 16.07 18.52
CA ALA A 136 26.66 16.42 17.31
C ALA A 136 26.69 17.95 17.12
N SER A 137 27.53 18.44 16.20
CA SER A 137 27.44 19.84 15.73
C SER A 137 26.34 20.01 14.67
N GLN A 138 25.83 21.24 14.48
CA GLN A 138 24.83 21.54 13.44
C GLN A 138 25.30 21.18 12.02
N ARG A 139 26.61 21.25 11.75
CA ARG A 139 27.19 20.90 10.43
C ARG A 139 27.16 19.41 10.13
N GLU A 140 27.12 18.59 11.18
CA GLU A 140 27.15 17.14 11.07
C GLU A 140 25.76 16.52 11.00
N VAL A 141 24.68 17.32 11.07
CA VAL A 141 23.29 16.83 11.01
C VAL A 141 22.53 17.46 9.85
N ALA A 142 21.77 16.65 9.11
CA ALA A 142 20.82 17.11 8.10
C ALA A 142 19.44 16.50 8.36
N VAL A 143 18.40 17.35 8.51
CA VAL A 143 17.00 16.90 8.53
C VAL A 143 16.53 16.79 7.08
N MET A 144 16.32 15.56 6.61
CA MET A 144 16.00 15.24 5.22
C MET A 144 15.42 13.83 5.06
N GLY A 145 14.60 13.65 4.03
CA GLY A 145 14.21 12.33 3.51
C GLY A 145 13.47 11.43 4.51
N THR A 146 13.71 10.13 4.39
CA THR A 146 13.16 9.07 5.25
C THR A 146 14.30 8.19 5.76
N LEU A 147 14.08 7.48 6.86
CA LEU A 147 15.10 6.72 7.58
C LEU A 147 15.91 5.78 6.68
N THR A 148 15.23 4.82 6.03
CA THR A 148 15.85 3.88 5.12
C THR A 148 16.49 4.58 3.91
N GLY A 149 15.85 5.63 3.39
CA GLY A 149 16.39 6.44 2.30
C GLY A 149 17.74 7.05 2.69
N ASN A 150 17.84 7.63 3.88
CA ASN A 150 19.08 8.17 4.41
C ASN A 150 20.14 7.06 4.63
N LEU A 151 19.76 5.90 5.17
CA LEU A 151 20.67 4.74 5.26
C LEU A 151 21.21 4.32 3.89
N HIS A 152 20.41 4.32 2.83
CA HIS A 152 20.89 4.09 1.46
C HIS A 152 21.85 5.17 0.98
N LEU A 153 21.56 6.47 1.19
CA LEU A 153 22.44 7.57 0.76
C LEU A 153 23.79 7.57 1.49
N LEU A 154 23.79 7.19 2.78
CA LEU A 154 25.00 7.03 3.58
C LEU A 154 25.78 5.80 3.11
N MET A 155 25.14 4.63 2.98
CA MET A 155 25.84 3.44 2.48
C MET A 155 26.42 3.63 1.07
N ALA A 156 25.73 4.30 0.15
CA ALA A 156 26.26 4.65 -1.17
C ALA A 156 27.50 5.58 -1.15
N SER A 157 27.86 6.12 0.02
CA SER A 157 29.04 6.97 0.24
C SER A 157 30.10 6.31 1.14
N PHE A 158 29.67 5.43 2.06
CA PHE A 158 30.50 4.81 3.09
C PHE A 158 30.84 3.33 2.83
N TYR A 159 29.94 2.56 2.23
CA TYR A 159 30.19 1.20 1.78
C TYR A 159 30.85 1.25 0.39
N ARG A 160 32.20 1.28 0.37
CA ARG A 160 33.03 1.19 -0.85
C ARG A 160 33.76 -0.17 -0.85
N PRO A 161 33.11 -1.28 -1.24
CA PRO A 161 33.69 -2.61 -1.12
C PRO A 161 34.80 -2.90 -2.14
N THR A 162 35.78 -3.72 -1.76
CA THR A 162 36.80 -4.33 -2.63
C THR A 162 36.64 -5.86 -2.68
N GLN A 163 37.40 -6.58 -3.50
CA GLN A 163 37.34 -8.05 -3.54
C GLN A 163 37.73 -8.69 -2.19
N GLU A 164 38.56 -8.01 -1.41
CA GLU A 164 39.06 -8.43 -0.10
C GLU A 164 38.13 -7.98 1.03
N LYS A 165 37.72 -6.69 1.02
CA LYS A 165 36.84 -6.08 2.02
C LYS A 165 35.49 -5.70 1.42
N TYR A 166 34.51 -6.59 1.54
CA TYR A 166 33.16 -6.39 1.00
C TYR A 166 32.02 -6.68 1.97
N LYS A 167 32.30 -7.22 3.17
CA LYS A 167 31.21 -7.62 4.08
C LYS A 167 30.60 -6.42 4.82
N ILE A 168 29.31 -6.55 5.14
CA ILE A 168 28.59 -5.71 6.11
C ILE A 168 28.18 -6.57 7.31
N ILE A 169 28.50 -6.12 8.52
CA ILE A 169 28.04 -6.75 9.78
C ILE A 169 26.79 -6.02 10.30
N LEU A 170 25.76 -6.77 10.69
CA LEU A 170 24.54 -6.29 11.36
C LEU A 170 23.98 -7.33 12.34
N GLU A 171 23.04 -6.95 13.21
CA GLU A 171 22.35 -7.93 14.07
C GLU A 171 21.39 -8.83 13.27
N GLY A 172 21.33 -10.13 13.59
CA GLY A 172 20.61 -11.14 12.80
C GLY A 172 19.10 -10.92 12.71
N LYS A 173 18.53 -10.20 13.68
CA LYS A 173 17.14 -9.73 13.69
C LYS A 173 17.06 -8.21 13.74
N ALA A 174 17.84 -7.52 12.89
CA ALA A 174 17.72 -6.09 12.66
C ALA A 174 16.29 -5.70 12.26
N PHE A 175 15.95 -4.41 12.32
CA PHE A 175 14.66 -3.96 11.81
C PHE A 175 14.56 -4.29 10.30
N PRO A 176 13.42 -4.82 9.79
CA PRO A 176 13.41 -5.43 8.45
C PRO A 176 13.84 -4.47 7.33
N SER A 177 13.55 -3.17 7.45
CA SER A 177 13.95 -2.21 6.43
C SER A 177 15.46 -2.00 6.33
N ASP A 178 16.16 -2.11 7.45
CA ASP A 178 17.61 -1.95 7.59
C ASP A 178 18.31 -3.17 6.98
N HIS A 179 17.79 -4.37 7.30
CA HIS A 179 18.21 -5.63 6.68
C HIS A 179 18.05 -5.57 5.15
N TYR A 180 16.90 -5.10 4.64
CA TYR A 180 16.70 -4.94 3.20
C TYR A 180 17.61 -3.86 2.59
N ALA A 181 17.94 -2.78 3.32
CA ALA A 181 18.87 -1.75 2.87
C ALA A 181 20.32 -2.27 2.79
N VAL A 182 20.75 -3.11 3.74
CA VAL A 182 22.04 -3.80 3.72
C VAL A 182 22.10 -4.84 2.61
N GLU A 183 21.10 -5.72 2.54
CA GLU A 183 21.00 -6.76 1.51
C GLU A 183 21.05 -6.15 0.09
N SER A 184 20.42 -4.99 -0.08
CA SER A 184 20.46 -4.27 -1.35
C SER A 184 21.80 -3.55 -1.58
N GLN A 185 22.34 -2.79 -0.64
CA GLN A 185 23.66 -2.17 -0.85
C GLN A 185 24.74 -3.20 -1.22
N ILE A 186 24.66 -4.42 -0.70
CA ILE A 186 25.49 -5.56 -1.10
C ILE A 186 25.28 -5.97 -2.57
N ARG A 187 24.05 -6.29 -3.03
CA ARG A 187 23.85 -6.75 -4.42
C ARG A 187 24.06 -5.62 -5.43
N HIS A 188 23.90 -4.34 -5.04
CA HIS A 188 24.15 -3.18 -5.90
C HIS A 188 25.62 -3.11 -6.31
N HIS A 189 26.51 -3.50 -5.38
CA HIS A 189 27.93 -3.66 -5.60
C HIS A 189 28.31 -5.05 -6.16
N ASN A 190 27.34 -5.82 -6.67
CA ASN A 190 27.49 -7.13 -7.30
C ASN A 190 27.99 -8.27 -6.38
N PHE A 191 27.87 -8.13 -5.06
CA PHE A 191 28.19 -9.20 -4.10
C PHE A 191 26.93 -10.03 -3.74
N ASP A 192 27.12 -11.28 -3.32
CA ASP A 192 26.05 -12.14 -2.80
C ASP A 192 25.86 -11.91 -1.28
N PRO A 193 24.68 -11.45 -0.80
CA PRO A 193 24.38 -11.31 0.62
C PRO A 193 24.62 -12.56 1.44
N LYS A 194 24.48 -13.76 0.87
CA LYS A 194 24.80 -15.02 1.57
C LYS A 194 26.26 -15.10 2.06
N HIS A 195 27.16 -14.36 1.41
CA HIS A 195 28.61 -14.37 1.68
C HIS A 195 29.14 -12.99 2.12
N ALA A 196 28.39 -11.92 1.88
CA ALA A 196 28.71 -10.54 2.23
C ALA A 196 27.96 -10.01 3.46
N MET A 197 26.85 -10.62 3.86
CA MET A 197 26.04 -10.16 5.00
C MET A 197 26.34 -11.03 6.23
N VAL A 198 26.94 -10.43 7.26
CA VAL A 198 27.32 -11.13 8.50
C VAL A 198 26.31 -10.79 9.59
N LEU A 199 25.55 -11.80 10.00
CA LEU A 199 24.51 -11.68 11.02
C LEU A 199 25.06 -12.03 12.41
N ILE A 200 24.95 -11.10 13.36
CA ILE A 200 25.20 -11.37 14.78
C ILE A 200 23.91 -11.97 15.38
N GLU A 201 23.87 -13.30 15.52
CA GLU A 201 22.75 -14.02 16.15
C GLU A 201 22.97 -14.21 17.65
N PRO A 202 21.95 -14.09 18.51
CA PRO A 202 22.11 -14.24 19.96
C PRO A 202 22.43 -15.68 20.36
N GLU A 203 23.32 -15.84 21.34
CA GLU A 203 23.73 -17.14 21.89
C GLU A 203 22.56 -17.90 22.55
N ASN A 204 21.51 -17.19 22.96
CA ASN A 204 20.30 -17.76 23.57
C ASN A 204 19.04 -17.16 22.92
N LEU A 205 18.14 -18.00 22.40
CA LEU A 205 16.88 -17.58 21.77
C LEU A 205 15.77 -17.21 22.79
N ASP A 206 15.87 -17.73 24.02
CA ASP A 206 14.96 -17.40 25.14
C ASP A 206 15.26 -16.00 25.70
N ARG A 207 16.51 -15.54 25.58
CA ARG A 207 16.95 -14.16 25.88
C ARG A 207 17.76 -13.61 24.70
N PRO A 208 17.10 -13.15 23.61
CA PRO A 208 17.74 -12.85 22.33
C PRO A 208 18.47 -11.49 22.28
N THR A 209 19.21 -11.18 23.34
CA THR A 209 20.09 -10.01 23.50
C THR A 209 21.50 -10.33 23.02
N LEU A 210 22.21 -9.34 22.47
CA LEU A 210 23.61 -9.47 22.05
C LEU A 210 24.52 -8.80 23.08
N ILE A 211 25.39 -9.56 23.75
CA ILE A 211 26.35 -8.95 24.69
C ILE A 211 27.49 -8.26 23.93
N THR A 212 28.02 -7.15 24.47
CA THR A 212 29.04 -6.34 23.76
C THR A 212 30.25 -7.17 23.32
N GLU A 213 30.77 -8.06 24.18
CA GLU A 213 31.91 -8.94 23.83
C GLU A 213 31.64 -9.83 22.61
N GLN A 214 30.39 -10.28 22.42
CA GLN A 214 29.98 -11.09 21.28
C GLN A 214 30.03 -10.26 19.98
N ILE A 215 29.58 -9.00 20.04
CA ILE A 215 29.64 -8.05 18.92
C ILE A 215 31.12 -7.77 18.57
N LEU A 216 31.96 -7.51 19.57
CA LEU A 216 33.40 -7.31 19.35
C LEU A 216 34.04 -8.55 18.72
N LYS A 217 33.71 -9.76 19.20
CA LYS A 217 34.23 -11.01 18.65
C LYS A 217 33.83 -11.22 17.17
N VAL A 218 32.59 -10.93 16.78
CA VAL A 218 32.16 -11.09 15.37
C VAL A 218 32.85 -10.06 14.45
N ILE A 219 33.14 -8.85 14.97
CA ILE A 219 33.97 -7.86 14.28
C ILE A 219 35.39 -8.40 14.09
N ASP A 220 36.01 -8.95 15.15
CA ASP A 220 37.35 -9.55 15.11
C ASP A 220 37.45 -10.73 14.14
N ASP A 221 36.52 -11.69 14.23
CA ASP A 221 36.45 -12.89 13.38
C ASP A 221 36.34 -12.56 11.88
N ASN A 222 35.82 -11.38 11.52
CA ASN A 222 35.59 -10.94 10.14
C ASN A 222 36.45 -9.74 9.71
N ALA A 223 37.35 -9.24 10.57
CA ALA A 223 37.99 -7.93 10.43
C ALA A 223 38.75 -7.71 9.10
N SER A 224 39.38 -8.77 8.59
CA SER A 224 40.09 -8.77 7.30
C SER A 224 39.20 -8.52 6.09
N SER A 225 37.90 -8.81 6.20
CA SER A 225 36.94 -8.89 5.09
C SER A 225 35.74 -7.94 5.21
N THR A 226 35.64 -7.18 6.30
CA THR A 226 34.54 -6.25 6.57
C THR A 226 34.87 -4.86 6.06
N ALA A 227 33.93 -4.27 5.31
CA ALA A 227 33.98 -2.88 4.85
C ALA A 227 33.21 -1.94 5.80
N LEU A 228 32.06 -2.41 6.32
CA LEU A 228 31.13 -1.63 7.13
C LEU A 228 30.52 -2.46 8.27
N VAL A 229 30.33 -1.86 9.43
CA VAL A 229 29.37 -2.31 10.46
C VAL A 229 28.15 -1.39 10.38
N LEU A 230 26.93 -1.94 10.40
CA LEU A 230 25.69 -1.18 10.53
C LEU A 230 24.79 -1.88 11.55
N LEU A 231 24.57 -1.24 12.70
CA LEU A 231 23.77 -1.78 13.81
C LEU A 231 22.65 -0.80 14.17
N SER A 232 21.52 -1.30 14.67
CA SER A 232 20.56 -0.44 15.37
C SER A 232 21.11 -0.06 16.75
N ALA A 233 21.07 1.23 17.11
CA ALA A 233 21.54 1.74 18.39
C ALA A 233 20.73 1.15 19.56
N ILE A 234 19.41 1.05 19.38
CA ILE A 234 18.51 0.30 20.26
C ILE A 234 17.76 -0.73 19.43
N GLN A 235 18.00 -2.01 19.74
CA GLN A 235 17.37 -3.13 19.04
C GLN A 235 15.86 -3.14 19.31
N PHE A 236 15.07 -3.03 18.24
CA PHE A 236 13.64 -2.70 18.37
C PHE A 236 12.82 -3.75 19.15
N TYR A 237 13.12 -5.04 19.01
CA TYR A 237 12.35 -6.14 19.59
C TYR A 237 12.70 -6.35 21.07
N THR A 238 13.97 -6.35 21.44
CA THR A 238 14.40 -6.52 22.86
C THR A 238 14.34 -5.23 23.66
N GLY A 239 14.51 -4.06 23.02
CA GLY A 239 14.70 -2.78 23.72
C GLY A 239 16.12 -2.57 24.26
N GLN A 240 17.04 -3.50 23.95
CA GLN A 240 18.45 -3.40 24.33
C GLN A 240 19.13 -2.21 23.65
N TYR A 241 19.86 -1.42 24.43
CA TYR A 241 20.75 -0.35 23.99
C TYR A 241 22.18 -0.89 23.93
N PHE A 242 22.83 -0.78 22.77
CA PHE A 242 24.21 -1.24 22.59
C PHE A 242 25.23 -0.18 23.01
N ASP A 243 26.43 -0.64 23.39
CA ASP A 243 27.57 0.19 23.75
C ASP A 243 28.20 0.86 22.50
N ILE A 244 27.55 1.93 22.03
CA ILE A 244 27.95 2.66 20.81
C ILE A 244 29.41 3.10 20.88
N GLU A 245 29.86 3.63 22.02
CA GLU A 245 31.21 4.14 22.24
C GLU A 245 32.26 3.04 22.03
N ARG A 246 32.11 1.92 22.73
CA ARG A 246 33.08 0.83 22.71
C ARG A 246 33.06 0.05 21.40
N ILE A 247 31.88 -0.22 20.84
CA ILE A 247 31.73 -0.93 19.56
C ILE A 247 32.30 -0.09 18.42
N THR A 248 32.07 1.24 18.44
CA THR A 248 32.63 2.17 17.45
C THR A 248 34.15 2.23 17.53
N ALA A 249 34.71 2.45 18.73
CA ALA A 249 36.16 2.47 18.94
C ALA A 249 36.83 1.13 18.54
N HIS A 250 36.18 0.00 18.81
CA HIS A 250 36.69 -1.31 18.41
C HIS A 250 36.66 -1.50 16.88
N ALA A 251 35.58 -1.13 16.19
CA ALA A 251 35.53 -1.18 14.72
C ALA A 251 36.64 -0.34 14.07
N HIS A 252 36.89 0.87 14.57
CA HIS A 252 38.00 1.71 14.10
C HIS A 252 39.38 1.11 14.38
N SER A 253 39.56 0.39 15.50
CA SER A 253 40.81 -0.33 15.79
C SER A 253 41.16 -1.43 14.77
N LYS A 254 40.18 -1.88 13.97
CA LYS A 254 40.34 -2.85 12.88
C LYS A 254 40.34 -2.20 11.48
N GLY A 255 40.26 -0.87 11.40
CA GLY A 255 40.14 -0.14 10.13
C GLY A 255 38.83 -0.47 9.39
N ILE A 256 37.71 -0.48 10.13
CA ILE A 256 36.36 -0.72 9.61
C ILE A 256 35.50 0.51 9.92
N LEU A 257 34.68 0.96 8.97
CA LEU A 257 33.74 2.06 9.16
C LEU A 257 32.47 1.56 9.88
N ILE A 258 31.79 2.42 10.64
CA ILE A 258 30.57 2.04 11.37
C ILE A 258 29.47 3.09 11.29
N GLY A 259 28.30 2.63 10.85
CA GLY A 259 27.04 3.35 10.86
C GLY A 259 26.10 2.88 11.97
N TRP A 260 25.18 3.74 12.38
CA TRP A 260 24.13 3.40 13.35
C TRP A 260 22.73 3.81 12.90
N ASP A 261 21.73 2.93 13.04
CA ASP A 261 20.32 3.33 13.05
C ASP A 261 19.94 3.81 14.45
N CYS A 262 19.68 5.10 14.61
CA CYS A 262 19.30 5.70 15.88
C CYS A 262 17.78 5.86 16.06
N ALA A 263 16.94 5.17 15.27
CA ALA A 263 15.49 5.42 15.25
C ALA A 263 14.77 5.08 16.57
N HIS A 264 15.28 4.15 17.36
CA HIS A 264 14.80 3.91 18.72
C HIS A 264 15.61 4.64 19.81
N ALA A 265 16.70 5.34 19.46
CA ALA A 265 17.62 5.97 20.40
C ALA A 265 17.46 7.50 20.49
N ALA A 266 17.33 8.18 19.34
CA ALA A 266 17.15 9.63 19.29
C ALA A 266 15.85 10.05 20.00
N GLY A 267 15.95 10.96 20.97
CA GLY A 267 14.82 11.35 21.82
C GLY A 267 14.47 10.37 22.97
N ASN A 268 15.28 9.33 23.20
CA ASN A 268 15.04 8.28 24.21
C ASN A 268 16.24 8.07 25.15
N VAL A 269 17.45 8.01 24.61
CA VAL A 269 18.70 7.87 25.36
C VAL A 269 19.68 8.96 24.96
N ASP A 270 20.64 9.25 25.85
CA ASP A 270 21.73 10.17 25.54
C ASP A 270 22.56 9.61 24.38
N LEU A 271 22.82 10.45 23.38
CA LEU A 271 23.68 10.14 22.24
C LEU A 271 24.78 11.19 22.16
N ARG A 272 26.01 10.76 21.86
CA ARG A 272 27.20 11.62 21.69
C ARG A 272 27.92 11.25 20.40
N LEU A 273 27.21 11.30 19.26
CA LEU A 273 27.70 10.76 17.98
C LEU A 273 29.04 11.36 17.54
N HIS A 274 29.29 12.65 17.83
CA HIS A 274 30.57 13.30 17.57
C HIS A 274 31.69 12.79 18.51
N ASP A 275 31.49 12.84 19.84
CA ASP A 275 32.50 12.44 20.83
C ASP A 275 32.88 10.95 20.70
N TRP A 276 31.88 10.11 20.44
CA TRP A 276 32.01 8.68 20.15
C TRP A 276 32.58 8.38 18.77
N LYS A 277 32.86 9.40 17.97
CA LYS A 277 33.55 9.30 16.67
C LYS A 277 32.82 8.42 15.66
N VAL A 278 31.50 8.29 15.74
CA VAL A 278 30.67 7.54 14.78
C VAL A 278 30.93 8.04 13.35
N ASP A 279 30.96 7.17 12.33
CA ASP A 279 31.19 7.63 10.95
C ASP A 279 29.95 8.31 10.37
N PHE A 280 28.79 7.66 10.52
CA PHE A 280 27.48 8.18 10.15
C PHE A 280 26.35 7.57 10.99
N ALA A 281 25.18 8.20 11.00
CA ALA A 281 23.96 7.60 11.56
C ALA A 281 22.70 8.12 10.84
N ALA A 282 21.57 7.45 11.00
CA ALA A 282 20.26 7.94 10.55
C ALA A 282 19.17 7.61 11.59
N TRP A 283 18.12 8.43 11.66
CA TRP A 283 16.97 8.18 12.53
C TRP A 283 15.69 8.79 11.97
N CYS A 284 14.54 8.19 12.30
CA CYS A 284 13.25 8.81 12.04
C CYS A 284 12.85 9.77 13.18
N SER A 285 11.98 10.73 12.86
CA SER A 285 11.46 11.73 13.80
C SER A 285 10.08 11.40 14.36
N TYR A 286 9.39 10.38 13.82
CA TYR A 286 8.00 10.07 14.16
C TYR A 286 7.80 9.15 15.38
N LYS A 287 8.88 8.56 15.93
CA LYS A 287 8.85 7.77 17.18
C LYS A 287 8.92 8.72 18.38
N TYR A 288 9.88 8.54 19.29
CA TYR A 288 10.06 9.39 20.48
C TYR A 288 10.17 10.89 20.18
N LEU A 289 10.67 11.27 18.98
CA LEU A 289 10.77 12.66 18.54
C LEU A 289 9.43 13.28 18.05
N ASN A 290 8.30 12.58 18.18
CA ASN A 290 6.92 13.12 18.14
C ASN A 290 6.50 13.95 16.90
N SER A 291 7.18 13.84 15.75
CA SER A 291 6.90 14.71 14.58
C SER A 291 5.64 14.36 13.76
N GLY A 292 4.80 13.43 14.22
CA GLY A 292 3.68 12.88 13.45
C GLY A 292 4.08 11.80 12.43
N PRO A 293 3.10 11.03 11.90
CA PRO A 293 3.34 9.77 11.20
C PRO A 293 4.10 9.95 9.88
N GLY A 294 5.26 9.30 9.77
CA GLY A 294 6.11 9.37 8.58
C GLY A 294 6.88 10.69 8.40
N GLY A 295 6.94 11.53 9.44
CA GLY A 295 7.67 12.81 9.42
C GLY A 295 9.15 12.68 9.04
N MET A 296 9.70 13.81 8.57
CA MET A 296 11.01 13.86 7.92
C MET A 296 12.14 13.34 8.82
N ALA A 297 12.89 12.37 8.31
CA ALA A 297 14.02 11.77 9.01
C ALA A 297 15.21 12.74 9.11
N ALA A 298 16.26 12.30 9.78
CA ALA A 298 17.55 12.98 9.76
C ALA A 298 18.69 12.00 9.53
N LEU A 299 19.86 12.55 9.20
CA LEU A 299 21.12 11.84 9.16
C LEU A 299 22.22 12.62 9.90
N PHE A 300 23.21 11.88 10.38
CA PHE A 300 24.47 12.37 10.90
C PHE A 300 25.61 11.93 9.99
N VAL A 301 26.53 12.84 9.67
CA VAL A 301 27.83 12.56 9.06
C VAL A 301 28.88 13.35 9.81
N HIS A 302 29.79 12.66 10.48
CA HIS A 302 30.83 13.28 11.28
C HIS A 302 31.79 14.10 10.42
N GLU A 303 32.20 15.27 10.94
CA GLU A 303 32.89 16.33 10.19
C GLU A 303 34.16 15.87 9.45
N ARG A 304 34.83 14.82 9.93
CA ARG A 304 36.00 14.21 9.28
C ARG A 304 35.71 13.68 7.87
N HIS A 305 34.47 13.26 7.60
CA HIS A 305 33.98 12.81 6.28
C HIS A 305 33.26 13.91 5.50
N GLY A 306 33.00 15.05 6.15
CA GLY A 306 32.27 16.19 5.60
C GLY A 306 33.15 17.24 4.89
N ARG A 307 34.44 16.96 4.68
CA ARG A 307 35.39 17.91 4.06
C ARG A 307 35.20 18.02 2.55
N VAL A 308 35.54 19.18 2.01
CA VAL A 308 35.47 19.56 0.59
C VAL A 308 36.68 20.45 0.31
N ASP A 309 37.61 20.00 -0.53
CA ASP A 309 38.90 20.67 -0.74
C ASP A 309 38.94 21.41 -2.09
N GLU A 310 38.67 22.72 -2.06
CA GLU A 310 38.55 23.60 -3.24
C GLU A 310 39.85 23.78 -4.07
N LYS A 311 40.97 23.18 -3.67
CA LYS A 311 42.33 23.55 -4.14
C LYS A 311 43.05 22.55 -5.03
N GLN A 312 42.43 21.44 -5.42
CA GLN A 312 43.00 20.50 -6.39
C GLN A 312 42.15 20.47 -7.66
N ALA A 313 42.61 21.17 -8.71
CA ALA A 313 42.00 21.11 -10.04
C ALA A 313 42.33 19.81 -10.78
N ASP A 314 43.38 19.11 -10.35
CA ASP A 314 43.99 17.95 -11.03
C ASP A 314 43.90 16.65 -10.19
N SER A 315 42.93 16.52 -9.28
CA SER A 315 42.65 15.26 -8.56
C SER A 315 41.17 14.88 -8.61
N GLU A 316 40.88 13.58 -8.69
CA GLU A 316 39.54 13.07 -9.01
C GLU A 316 38.57 13.01 -7.81
N GLU A 317 39.06 13.09 -6.56
CA GLU A 317 38.23 13.07 -5.33
C GLU A 317 38.44 14.32 -4.45
N THR A 318 37.87 15.46 -4.85
CA THR A 318 37.84 16.70 -4.04
C THR A 318 36.90 16.65 -2.82
N PHE A 319 36.07 15.62 -2.71
CA PHE A 319 35.16 15.34 -1.58
C PHE A 319 34.73 13.85 -1.61
N ARG A 320 34.34 13.28 -0.45
CA ARG A 320 33.85 11.88 -0.39
C ARG A 320 32.69 11.67 -1.38
N PRO A 321 32.76 10.71 -2.34
CA PRO A 321 31.70 10.43 -3.30
C PRO A 321 30.34 10.15 -2.65
N ARG A 322 29.26 10.60 -3.29
CA ARG A 322 27.87 10.48 -2.81
C ARG A 322 26.89 10.73 -3.97
N PHE A 323 25.69 10.16 -3.88
CA PHE A 323 24.59 10.65 -4.72
C PHE A 323 24.32 12.13 -4.41
N SER A 324 24.25 12.94 -5.45
CA SER A 324 24.33 14.39 -5.37
C SER A 324 23.09 15.02 -6.01
N GLY A 325 22.60 16.10 -5.42
CA GLY A 325 21.46 16.86 -5.95
C GLY A 325 21.58 18.34 -5.61
N TRP A 326 20.82 19.19 -6.30
CA TRP A 326 20.98 20.65 -6.26
C TRP A 326 20.88 21.27 -4.85
N TRP A 327 20.22 20.62 -3.90
CA TRP A 327 20.14 21.13 -2.54
C TRP A 327 21.41 20.91 -1.72
N GLY A 328 22.12 19.81 -1.96
CA GLY A 328 23.43 19.57 -1.36
C GLY A 328 24.54 20.47 -1.91
N GLY A 329 24.29 21.26 -2.96
CA GLY A 329 25.26 22.18 -3.56
C GLY A 329 25.43 23.50 -2.78
N ASP A 330 26.59 24.16 -2.96
CA ASP A 330 26.96 25.42 -2.31
C ASP A 330 25.85 26.48 -2.36
N LEU A 331 25.57 27.09 -1.20
CA LEU A 331 24.41 27.97 -1.02
C LEU A 331 24.49 29.27 -1.84
N LYS A 332 25.68 29.74 -2.20
CA LYS A 332 25.90 30.97 -2.97
C LYS A 332 25.66 30.73 -4.46
N THR A 333 26.03 29.56 -4.97
CA THR A 333 25.99 29.25 -6.41
C THR A 333 24.81 28.38 -6.84
N ARG A 334 24.07 27.74 -5.92
CA ARG A 334 22.93 26.84 -6.24
C ARG A 334 21.87 27.46 -7.17
N PHE A 335 21.72 28.78 -7.15
CA PHE A 335 20.76 29.52 -7.99
C PHE A 335 21.35 30.08 -9.30
N ASN A 336 22.67 29.99 -9.52
CA ASN A 336 23.28 30.26 -10.84
C ASN A 336 22.83 29.24 -11.89
N MET A 337 22.39 28.05 -11.46
CA MET A 337 22.05 26.90 -12.31
C MET A 337 23.21 26.46 -13.22
N GLU A 338 24.46 26.72 -12.81
CA GLU A 338 25.64 26.12 -13.43
C GLU A 338 25.64 24.61 -13.16
N ASN A 339 25.86 23.80 -14.20
CA ASN A 339 26.00 22.34 -14.07
C ASN A 339 27.38 21.92 -13.50
N LYS A 340 27.85 22.63 -12.46
CA LYS A 340 29.07 22.35 -11.70
C LYS A 340 28.66 22.11 -10.25
N PHE A 341 28.82 20.87 -9.78
CA PHE A 341 28.42 20.52 -8.42
C PHE A 341 29.61 20.65 -7.46
N THR A 342 29.48 21.56 -6.49
CA THR A 342 30.35 21.63 -5.30
C THR A 342 29.46 21.43 -4.08
N PRO A 343 29.63 20.36 -3.29
CA PRO A 343 28.77 20.10 -2.14
C PRO A 343 29.04 21.07 -0.99
N GLN A 344 28.00 21.33 -0.19
CA GLN A 344 28.15 21.96 1.12
C GLN A 344 29.00 21.05 2.04
N PRO A 345 29.91 21.61 2.86
CA PRO A 345 30.61 20.83 3.88
C PRO A 345 29.65 20.21 4.91
N GLY A 346 30.04 19.05 5.45
CA GLY A 346 29.26 18.31 6.45
C GLY A 346 28.09 17.52 5.86
N ALA A 347 27.07 17.31 6.69
CA ALA A 347 25.88 16.53 6.37
C ALA A 347 24.94 17.23 5.36
N ALA A 348 24.95 18.56 5.30
CA ALA A 348 24.16 19.33 4.32
C ALA A 348 24.50 18.93 2.87
N GLY A 349 25.77 18.61 2.61
CA GLY A 349 26.24 18.10 1.31
C GLY A 349 25.73 16.71 0.92
N PHE A 350 24.89 16.06 1.72
CA PHE A 350 24.18 14.81 1.39
C PHE A 350 22.70 15.05 1.01
N GLN A 351 22.19 16.28 1.13
CA GLN A 351 20.84 16.62 0.69
C GLN A 351 20.72 16.56 -0.84
N LEU A 352 19.59 16.06 -1.34
CA LEU A 352 19.35 15.92 -2.79
C LEU A 352 18.42 17.02 -3.32
N SER A 353 17.24 17.14 -2.71
CA SER A 353 16.12 17.97 -3.15
C SER A 353 15.81 19.05 -2.12
N ASN A 354 15.04 20.07 -2.53
CA ASN A 354 14.45 20.99 -1.58
C ASN A 354 13.59 20.20 -0.58
N PRO A 355 13.67 20.51 0.73
CA PRO A 355 12.97 19.74 1.74
C PRO A 355 11.48 20.10 1.77
N SER A 356 10.66 19.14 2.22
CA SER A 356 9.28 19.40 2.59
C SER A 356 9.21 20.34 3.79
N VAL A 357 8.96 21.62 3.50
CA VAL A 357 8.79 22.70 4.50
C VAL A 357 7.70 22.34 5.52
N LEU A 358 6.62 21.67 5.08
CA LEU A 358 5.52 21.20 5.92
C LEU A 358 6.01 20.20 6.98
N ASP A 359 6.79 19.21 6.57
CA ASP A 359 7.26 18.16 7.49
C ASP A 359 8.33 18.70 8.44
N ILE A 360 9.20 19.63 7.99
CA ILE A 360 10.15 20.32 8.89
C ILE A 360 9.41 21.16 9.94
N ASN A 361 8.29 21.80 9.59
CA ASN A 361 7.45 22.50 10.57
C ASN A 361 6.94 21.55 11.66
N ALA A 362 6.52 20.33 11.31
CA ALA A 362 6.09 19.32 12.27
C ALA A 362 7.24 18.72 13.10
N VAL A 363 8.43 18.56 12.51
CA VAL A 363 9.64 18.15 13.22
C VAL A 363 10.06 19.22 14.24
N VAL A 364 10.28 20.46 13.80
CA VAL A 364 10.77 21.56 14.67
C VAL A 364 9.80 21.84 15.81
N ALA A 365 8.48 21.79 15.58
CA ALA A 365 7.46 21.93 16.61
C ALA A 365 7.63 20.98 17.82
N SER A 366 8.22 19.80 17.59
CA SER A 366 8.61 18.85 18.63
C SER A 366 10.03 19.10 19.15
N LEU A 367 11.00 19.36 18.27
CA LEU A 367 12.40 19.58 18.69
C LEU A 367 12.54 20.78 19.65
N GLU A 368 11.69 21.80 19.56
CA GLU A 368 11.63 22.88 20.57
C GLU A 368 11.31 22.37 21.98
N ILE A 369 10.40 21.40 22.11
CA ILE A 369 10.06 20.77 23.39
C ILE A 369 11.28 20.00 23.92
N PHE A 370 11.93 19.22 23.06
CA PHE A 370 13.17 18.51 23.41
C PHE A 370 14.32 19.44 23.83
N ASN A 371 14.47 20.61 23.18
CA ASN A 371 15.50 21.58 23.52
C ASN A 371 15.19 22.33 24.83
N ARG A 372 13.91 22.53 25.16
CA ARG A 372 13.47 23.08 26.46
C ARG A 372 13.56 22.07 27.61
N ALA A 373 13.22 20.81 27.35
CA ALA A 373 13.22 19.73 28.33
C ALA A 373 14.61 19.11 28.57
N LYS A 374 15.49 19.14 27.56
CA LYS A 374 16.85 18.55 27.49
C LYS A 374 16.89 17.01 27.59
N MET A 375 17.81 16.41 26.83
CA MET A 375 17.96 14.95 26.79
C MET A 375 18.37 14.33 28.13
N GLN A 376 19.22 15.00 28.91
CA GLN A 376 19.68 14.51 30.22
C GLN A 376 18.52 14.35 31.22
N ASP A 377 17.68 15.38 31.34
CA ASP A 377 16.52 15.37 32.24
C ASP A 377 15.46 14.34 31.76
N ILE A 378 15.22 14.27 30.43
CA ILE A 378 14.39 13.24 29.79
C ILE A 378 14.91 11.83 30.10
N ARG A 379 16.21 11.57 29.97
CA ARG A 379 16.82 10.25 30.22
C ARG A 379 16.77 9.89 31.70
N GLN A 380 17.01 10.85 32.61
CA GLN A 380 16.86 10.59 34.05
C GLN A 380 15.43 10.21 34.41
N LYS A 381 14.41 10.87 33.85
CA LYS A 381 13.01 10.47 34.03
C LYS A 381 12.69 9.12 33.36
N SER A 382 13.29 8.80 32.20
CA SER A 382 13.16 7.49 31.55
C SER A 382 13.67 6.35 32.44
N LEU A 383 14.86 6.52 33.03
CA LEU A 383 15.45 5.54 33.96
C LEU A 383 14.50 5.27 35.15
N ASN A 384 13.95 6.34 35.73
CA ASN A 384 13.04 6.27 36.88
C ASN A 384 11.70 5.59 36.52
N LEU A 385 11.02 6.04 35.45
CA LEU A 385 9.73 5.47 35.03
C LEU A 385 9.84 3.99 34.64
N THR A 386 10.81 3.66 33.78
CA THR A 386 10.98 2.28 33.29
C THR A 386 11.52 1.35 34.37
N GLY A 387 12.34 1.85 35.31
CA GLY A 387 12.77 1.10 36.50
C GLY A 387 11.64 0.84 37.50
N TYR A 388 10.73 1.79 37.70
CA TYR A 388 9.53 1.60 38.52
C TYR A 388 8.54 0.62 37.87
N LEU A 389 8.33 0.70 36.56
CA LEU A 389 7.53 -0.28 35.80
C LEU A 389 8.12 -1.70 35.91
N GLU A 390 9.43 -1.84 35.75
CA GLU A 390 10.15 -3.11 35.92
C GLU A 390 9.96 -3.66 37.35
N HIS A 391 10.05 -2.81 38.38
CA HIS A 391 9.80 -3.20 39.76
C HIS A 391 8.36 -3.70 39.99
N LEU A 392 7.34 -2.96 39.53
CA LEU A 392 5.94 -3.38 39.61
C LEU A 392 5.72 -4.72 38.93
N LEU A 393 6.17 -4.87 37.68
CA LEU A 393 6.03 -6.11 36.89
C LEU A 393 6.74 -7.30 37.55
N LEU A 394 7.92 -7.11 38.14
CA LEU A 394 8.67 -8.18 38.80
C LEU A 394 8.14 -8.53 40.20
N LYS A 395 7.48 -7.62 40.92
CA LYS A 395 7.10 -7.82 42.32
C LYS A 395 5.60 -7.95 42.60
N TYR A 396 4.73 -7.50 41.71
CA TYR A 396 3.28 -7.58 41.91
C TYR A 396 2.65 -8.84 41.27
N PRO A 397 1.63 -9.47 41.86
CA PRO A 397 1.19 -9.29 43.25
C PRO A 397 2.22 -9.86 44.23
N LEU A 398 2.29 -9.25 45.43
CA LEU A 398 3.40 -9.44 46.38
C LEU A 398 3.61 -10.89 46.86
N ASP A 399 2.55 -11.70 46.89
CA ASP A 399 2.56 -13.07 47.40
C ASP A 399 2.79 -14.14 46.32
N ALA A 400 2.95 -13.76 45.04
CA ALA A 400 3.13 -14.70 43.93
C ALA A 400 4.60 -15.08 43.70
N PRO A 401 4.96 -16.38 43.64
CA PRO A 401 6.31 -16.82 43.27
C PRO A 401 6.74 -16.32 41.88
N SER A 402 8.03 -15.98 41.75
CA SER A 402 8.59 -15.49 40.48
C SER A 402 8.53 -16.51 39.33
N ALA A 403 8.31 -17.79 39.63
CA ALA A 403 8.17 -18.86 38.63
C ALA A 403 6.77 -18.91 38.00
N ASP A 404 5.76 -18.35 38.67
CA ASP A 404 4.35 -18.49 38.27
C ASP A 404 3.85 -17.31 37.42
N LYS A 405 4.73 -16.35 37.10
CA LYS A 405 4.37 -15.18 36.30
C LYS A 405 4.13 -15.57 34.83
N PRO A 406 3.03 -15.12 34.20
CA PRO A 406 2.68 -15.49 32.82
C PRO A 406 3.53 -14.79 31.74
N PHE A 407 4.67 -14.20 32.10
CA PHE A 407 5.57 -13.49 31.20
C PHE A 407 7.01 -13.43 31.72
N THR A 408 7.95 -13.14 30.83
CA THR A 408 9.34 -12.82 31.12
C THR A 408 9.75 -11.50 30.48
N ILE A 409 10.61 -10.72 31.13
CA ILE A 409 11.19 -9.50 30.55
C ILE A 409 12.40 -9.93 29.71
N ILE A 410 12.41 -9.60 28.42
CA ILE A 410 13.53 -9.90 27.48
C ILE A 410 14.45 -8.69 27.23
N THR A 411 14.08 -7.52 27.76
CA THR A 411 14.94 -6.34 27.82
C THR A 411 16.00 -6.53 28.91
N PRO A 412 17.25 -6.07 28.71
CA PRO A 412 18.25 -6.05 29.77
C PRO A 412 17.76 -5.31 31.02
N SER A 413 17.94 -5.91 32.20
CA SER A 413 17.58 -5.30 33.48
C SER A 413 18.60 -4.27 33.97
N ASN A 414 19.81 -4.24 33.39
CA ASN A 414 20.74 -3.14 33.60
C ASN A 414 20.18 -1.85 32.96
N PRO A 415 19.86 -0.78 33.72
CA PRO A 415 19.26 0.43 33.16
C PRO A 415 20.15 1.15 32.14
N ALA A 416 21.47 0.92 32.18
CA ALA A 416 22.41 1.43 31.19
C ALA A 416 22.25 0.74 29.81
N GLU A 417 21.77 -0.51 29.78
CA GLU A 417 21.61 -1.34 28.57
C GLU A 417 20.18 -1.31 28.00
N ARG A 418 19.33 -0.37 28.44
CA ARG A 418 17.97 -0.19 27.90
C ARG A 418 17.51 1.26 27.80
N GLY A 419 16.65 1.52 26.82
CA GLY A 419 15.88 2.78 26.72
C GLY A 419 14.63 2.77 27.60
N ALA A 420 13.64 3.59 27.23
CA ALA A 420 12.33 3.64 27.90
C ALA A 420 11.47 2.37 27.75
N GLN A 421 11.72 1.57 26.72
CA GLN A 421 10.95 0.37 26.38
C GLN A 421 11.32 -0.83 27.26
N LEU A 422 10.30 -1.53 27.79
CA LEU A 422 10.39 -2.94 28.17
C LEU A 422 9.66 -3.81 27.15
N SER A 423 10.23 -4.98 26.87
CA SER A 423 9.64 -6.02 26.03
C SER A 423 9.33 -7.24 26.89
N LEU A 424 8.05 -7.60 26.93
CA LEU A 424 7.49 -8.65 27.77
C LEU A 424 7.12 -9.83 26.87
N ARG A 425 7.84 -10.95 26.98
CA ARG A 425 7.51 -12.22 26.31
C ARG A 425 6.50 -12.97 27.17
N LEU A 426 5.25 -13.02 26.71
CA LEU A 426 4.15 -13.68 27.37
C LEU A 426 4.21 -15.21 27.16
N ALA A 427 3.56 -15.97 28.04
CA ALA A 427 3.39 -17.40 27.83
C ALA A 427 2.53 -17.69 26.57
N PRO A 428 2.75 -18.83 25.87
CA PRO A 428 2.08 -19.14 24.60
C PRO A 428 0.55 -19.04 24.66
N GLY A 429 -0.04 -18.33 23.68
CA GLY A 429 -1.49 -18.16 23.57
C GLY A 429 -2.10 -17.00 24.39
N LEU A 430 -1.31 -16.29 25.21
CA LEU A 430 -1.82 -15.16 26.00
C LEU A 430 -1.90 -13.83 25.24
N LEU A 431 -1.12 -13.64 24.17
CA LEU A 431 -0.93 -12.34 23.52
C LEU A 431 -2.24 -11.65 23.11
N ASP A 432 -3.08 -12.30 22.31
CA ASP A 432 -4.33 -11.69 21.84
C ASP A 432 -5.30 -11.38 22.99
N ARG A 433 -5.28 -12.14 24.09
CA ARG A 433 -6.10 -11.90 25.29
C ARG A 433 -5.58 -10.73 26.13
N VAL A 434 -4.26 -10.63 26.31
CA VAL A 434 -3.63 -9.52 27.04
C VAL A 434 -3.85 -8.21 26.29
N LEU A 435 -3.57 -8.19 24.98
CA LEU A 435 -3.80 -7.02 24.14
C LEU A 435 -5.25 -6.54 24.17
N HIS A 436 -6.21 -7.47 24.02
CA HIS A 436 -7.64 -7.14 24.10
C HIS A 436 -8.00 -6.48 25.44
N HIS A 437 -7.50 -7.00 26.56
CA HIS A 437 -7.77 -6.41 27.88
C HIS A 437 -7.11 -5.02 28.07
N LEU A 438 -5.92 -4.81 27.50
CA LEU A 438 -5.25 -3.50 27.48
C LEU A 438 -6.03 -2.48 26.63
N GLU A 439 -6.42 -2.84 25.41
CA GLU A 439 -7.24 -2.02 24.51
C GLU A 439 -8.62 -1.70 25.11
N GLU A 440 -9.27 -2.68 25.75
CA GLU A 440 -10.54 -2.46 26.43
C GLU A 440 -10.41 -1.44 27.57
N ASN A 441 -9.29 -1.46 28.28
CA ASN A 441 -8.97 -0.53 29.34
C ASN A 441 -8.48 0.84 28.87
N GLY A 442 -8.02 0.97 27.61
CA GLY A 442 -7.45 2.21 27.07
C GLY A 442 -5.94 2.34 27.29
N VAL A 443 -5.24 1.22 27.43
CA VAL A 443 -3.78 1.14 27.41
C VAL A 443 -3.32 0.84 25.99
N VAL A 444 -2.44 1.67 25.43
CA VAL A 444 -1.96 1.55 24.04
C VAL A 444 -0.49 1.13 24.06
N VAL A 445 -0.23 -0.10 23.64
CA VAL A 445 1.09 -0.73 23.54
C VAL A 445 1.41 -1.07 22.08
N ASP A 446 2.54 -1.74 21.81
CA ASP A 446 2.89 -2.28 20.49
C ASP A 446 3.13 -3.80 20.60
N GLU A 447 2.54 -4.59 19.69
CA GLU A 447 2.68 -6.05 19.70
C GLU A 447 3.77 -6.56 18.74
N ARG A 448 4.42 -7.67 19.11
CA ARG A 448 5.33 -8.42 18.25
C ARG A 448 5.00 -9.91 18.36
N LYS A 449 4.09 -10.36 17.49
CA LYS A 449 3.67 -11.77 17.39
C LYS A 449 4.88 -12.70 17.18
N PRO A 450 4.89 -13.91 17.77
CA PRO A 450 3.73 -14.59 18.38
C PRO A 450 3.45 -14.23 19.84
N ASP A 451 4.39 -13.61 20.56
CA ASP A 451 4.45 -13.70 22.02
C ASP A 451 4.83 -12.41 22.79
N VAL A 452 5.29 -11.34 22.13
CA VAL A 452 5.82 -10.15 22.81
C VAL A 452 4.87 -8.95 22.79
N VAL A 453 4.75 -8.29 23.96
CA VAL A 453 4.22 -6.93 24.10
C VAL A 453 5.37 -5.97 24.41
N ARG A 454 5.43 -4.82 23.73
CA ARG A 454 6.40 -3.75 23.98
C ARG A 454 5.71 -2.56 24.65
N VAL A 455 6.18 -2.20 25.84
CA VAL A 455 5.64 -1.14 26.70
C VAL A 455 6.70 -0.05 26.86
N ALA A 456 6.45 1.15 26.35
CA ALA A 456 7.43 2.25 26.33
C ALA A 456 6.84 3.56 26.92
N PRO A 457 6.92 3.77 28.25
CA PRO A 457 6.60 5.06 28.88
C PRO A 457 7.57 6.17 28.43
N ALA A 458 7.11 7.06 27.55
CA ALA A 458 7.87 8.19 27.06
C ALA A 458 7.92 9.35 28.09
N PRO A 459 9.09 9.84 28.51
CA PRO A 459 9.21 10.76 29.65
C PRO A 459 8.46 12.09 29.52
N LEU A 460 8.30 12.62 28.30
CA LEU A 460 7.69 13.93 28.09
C LEU A 460 6.17 13.96 28.38
N TYR A 461 5.48 12.82 28.37
CA TYR A 461 4.02 12.77 28.58
C TYR A 461 3.51 11.60 29.43
N ASN A 462 4.29 10.54 29.67
CA ASN A 462 3.91 9.51 30.64
C ASN A 462 4.26 9.92 32.08
N THR A 463 3.55 9.31 33.04
CA THR A 463 3.67 9.59 34.47
C THR A 463 3.64 8.30 35.29
N THR A 464 4.08 8.37 36.54
CA THR A 464 4.12 7.26 37.49
C THR A 464 2.74 6.69 37.76
N MET A 465 1.73 7.55 37.96
CA MET A 465 0.32 7.15 38.13
C MET A 465 -0.25 6.45 36.88
N SER A 466 0.31 6.67 35.69
CA SER A 466 -0.07 5.89 34.50
C SER A 466 0.45 4.45 34.50
N LEU A 467 1.36 4.07 35.42
CA LEU A 467 1.90 2.72 35.59
C LEU A 467 1.16 1.93 36.70
N GLU A 468 0.69 2.61 37.74
CA GLU A 468 0.01 1.97 38.89
C GLU A 468 -1.41 1.49 38.54
N LYS A 469 -2.18 2.26 37.75
CA LYS A 469 -3.55 1.91 37.34
C LYS A 469 -3.71 0.58 36.62
N GLU A 470 -2.65 0.04 36.03
CA GLU A 470 -2.63 -1.24 35.33
C GLU A 470 -2.48 -2.44 36.29
N THR A 471 -2.15 -2.19 37.56
CA THR A 471 -1.93 -3.22 38.60
C THR A 471 -3.09 -3.38 39.60
N GLY A 472 -4.09 -2.49 39.56
CA GLY A 472 -5.23 -2.49 40.49
C GLY A 472 -6.09 -3.77 40.48
N SER A 473 -6.64 -4.11 41.64
CA SER A 473 -7.40 -5.34 41.91
C SER A 473 -8.62 -5.59 41.00
N PRO A 474 -8.93 -6.85 40.62
CA PRO A 474 -10.12 -7.18 39.84
C PRO A 474 -11.41 -7.13 40.68
N THR A 475 -12.47 -6.55 40.11
CA THR A 475 -13.85 -6.69 40.61
C THR A 475 -14.51 -7.96 40.03
N PRO A 476 -15.36 -8.69 40.78
CA PRO A 476 -16.05 -9.87 40.26
C PRO A 476 -17.14 -9.52 39.23
N ASP A 477 -17.23 -10.29 38.15
CA ASP A 477 -18.32 -10.19 37.17
C ASP A 477 -19.66 -10.74 37.73
N PRO A 478 -20.80 -10.08 37.46
CA PRO A 478 -22.13 -10.66 37.66
C PRO A 478 -22.53 -11.61 36.51
N GLU A 479 -23.50 -12.48 36.78
CA GLU A 479 -23.81 -13.67 35.97
C GLU A 479 -24.37 -13.40 34.57
N VAL A 480 -24.05 -14.30 33.62
CA VAL A 480 -24.55 -14.26 32.24
C VAL A 480 -25.95 -14.89 32.14
N GLY A 481 -26.98 -14.04 32.07
CA GLY A 481 -28.36 -14.43 31.74
C GLY A 481 -28.59 -14.71 30.24
N PRO A 482 -29.60 -15.52 29.86
CA PRO A 482 -29.78 -15.99 28.48
C PRO A 482 -30.40 -14.95 27.54
N HIS A 483 -30.12 -15.11 26.24
CA HIS A 483 -30.58 -14.23 25.16
C HIS A 483 -32.10 -14.00 25.11
N THR A 484 -32.51 -12.73 24.99
CA THR A 484 -33.79 -12.34 24.40
C THR A 484 -33.56 -11.35 23.26
N SER A 485 -34.44 -11.33 22.26
CA SER A 485 -34.22 -10.67 20.97
C SER A 485 -34.95 -9.32 20.87
N GLY A 486 -34.19 -8.23 20.76
CA GLY A 486 -34.69 -6.90 20.44
C GLY A 486 -34.11 -6.37 19.13
N ARG A 487 -34.97 -6.00 18.17
CA ARG A 487 -34.61 -5.24 16.97
C ARG A 487 -35.18 -3.82 17.07
N SER A 488 -34.36 -2.80 16.89
CA SER A 488 -34.52 -1.75 15.86
C SER A 488 -33.65 -0.50 16.14
N HIS A 489 -33.31 0.21 15.04
CA HIS A 489 -32.77 1.58 14.84
C HIS A 489 -32.21 2.40 16.05
N GLY A 490 -31.11 3.17 15.92
CA GLY A 490 -30.19 3.38 14.78
C GLY A 490 -29.60 4.80 14.75
N GLY A 491 -28.28 4.95 14.58
CA GLY A 491 -27.57 6.23 14.44
C GLY A 491 -26.04 6.06 14.39
N ASP A 492 -25.42 6.34 13.23
CA ASP A 492 -23.98 6.22 12.89
C ASP A 492 -23.73 7.21 11.70
N VAL A 493 -22.55 7.79 11.45
CA VAL A 493 -21.24 7.62 12.11
C VAL A 493 -20.82 8.92 12.85
N ALA A 494 -20.12 9.95 12.32
CA ALA A 494 -19.34 10.16 11.09
C ALA A 494 -18.25 11.24 11.28
N ASP A 495 -17.39 11.47 10.29
CA ASP A 495 -15.93 11.25 10.36
C ASP A 495 -15.17 12.20 9.40
N VAL A 496 -13.83 12.12 9.34
CA VAL A 496 -13.00 12.72 8.27
C VAL A 496 -12.46 11.61 7.37
N ASP A 497 -13.23 11.31 6.33
CA ASP A 497 -13.05 10.20 5.39
C ASP A 497 -11.76 10.25 4.53
N TYR A 498 -11.37 9.07 4.04
CA TYR A 498 -10.35 8.83 2.98
C TYR A 498 -10.60 9.54 1.63
N SER A 499 -11.75 10.18 1.48
CA SER A 499 -12.29 10.78 0.26
C SER A 499 -13.36 11.80 0.66
N VAL A 500 -13.28 13.04 0.18
CA VAL A 500 -14.30 14.07 0.49
C VAL A 500 -15.66 13.80 -0.17
N PHE A 501 -15.74 12.78 -1.02
CA PHE A 501 -17.00 12.31 -1.57
C PHE A 501 -17.81 11.56 -0.49
N THR A 502 -19.02 12.04 -0.20
CA THR A 502 -19.96 11.36 0.72
C THR A 502 -20.25 9.93 0.27
N GLU A 503 -20.76 9.05 1.12
CA GLU A 503 -20.98 7.64 0.71
C GLU A 503 -21.88 7.52 -0.54
N THR A 504 -22.93 8.35 -0.64
CA THR A 504 -23.79 8.42 -1.83
C THR A 504 -23.04 8.90 -3.08
N GLN A 505 -22.09 9.84 -2.93
CA GLN A 505 -21.25 10.31 -4.03
C GLN A 505 -20.21 9.24 -4.43
N ARG A 506 -19.61 8.52 -3.47
CA ARG A 506 -18.76 7.34 -3.72
C ARG A 506 -19.54 6.28 -4.50
N TRP A 507 -20.75 5.92 -4.06
CA TRP A 507 -21.62 4.99 -4.77
C TRP A 507 -22.01 5.49 -6.16
N TYR A 508 -22.31 6.78 -6.35
CA TYR A 508 -22.58 7.35 -7.67
C TYR A 508 -21.36 7.29 -8.61
N ILE A 509 -20.16 7.60 -8.11
CA ILE A 509 -18.91 7.50 -8.86
C ILE A 509 -18.64 6.04 -9.27
N VAL A 510 -18.77 5.10 -8.33
CA VAL A 510 -18.60 3.66 -8.58
C VAL A 510 -19.67 3.13 -9.54
N PHE A 511 -20.91 3.61 -9.45
CA PHE A 511 -21.99 3.28 -10.38
C PHE A 511 -21.68 3.77 -11.80
N MET A 512 -21.33 5.04 -11.97
CA MET A 512 -20.97 5.60 -13.27
C MET A 512 -19.72 4.95 -13.87
N ALA A 513 -18.74 4.57 -13.04
CA ALA A 513 -17.57 3.81 -13.46
C ALA A 513 -17.93 2.37 -13.89
N SER A 514 -18.81 1.68 -13.15
CA SER A 514 -19.34 0.36 -13.53
C SER A 514 -20.13 0.43 -14.84
N TRP A 515 -20.99 1.44 -14.98
CA TRP A 515 -21.79 1.68 -16.19
C TRP A 515 -20.93 2.05 -17.39
N ALA A 516 -19.83 2.79 -17.21
CA ALA A 516 -18.84 3.00 -18.25
C ALA A 516 -18.16 1.67 -18.66
N GLY A 517 -17.81 0.82 -17.68
CA GLY A 517 -17.25 -0.52 -17.89
C GLY A 517 -18.19 -1.47 -18.67
N PHE A 518 -19.50 -1.31 -18.51
CA PHE A 518 -20.53 -2.09 -19.22
C PHE A 518 -20.55 -1.84 -20.75
N PHE A 519 -20.09 -0.67 -21.23
CA PHE A 519 -20.06 -0.39 -22.67
C PHE A 519 -19.14 -1.33 -23.46
N SER A 520 -17.96 -1.67 -22.95
CA SER A 520 -17.00 -2.54 -23.66
C SER A 520 -17.57 -3.93 -24.00
N PRO A 521 -18.12 -4.71 -23.04
CA PRO A 521 -18.71 -6.00 -23.32
C PRO A 521 -20.05 -5.88 -24.05
N VAL A 522 -20.90 -4.88 -23.78
CA VAL A 522 -22.11 -4.71 -24.61
C VAL A 522 -21.73 -4.50 -26.08
N SER A 523 -20.73 -3.68 -26.37
CA SER A 523 -20.29 -3.36 -27.74
C SER A 523 -19.63 -4.51 -28.51
N SER A 524 -19.06 -5.49 -27.80
CA SER A 524 -18.61 -6.74 -28.44
C SER A 524 -19.79 -7.69 -28.67
N GLN A 525 -20.62 -7.93 -27.64
CA GLN A 525 -21.62 -9.00 -27.69
C GLN A 525 -22.90 -8.63 -28.48
N ILE A 526 -23.27 -7.34 -28.55
CA ILE A 526 -24.43 -6.84 -29.32
C ILE A 526 -24.31 -7.08 -30.83
N TYR A 527 -23.10 -7.36 -31.32
CA TYR A 527 -22.80 -7.58 -32.72
C TYR A 527 -23.09 -9.02 -33.19
N PHE A 528 -23.06 -10.02 -32.29
CA PHE A 528 -23.18 -11.45 -32.64
C PHE A 528 -24.47 -11.83 -33.39
N PRO A 529 -25.68 -11.40 -32.98
CA PRO A 529 -26.91 -11.84 -33.65
C PRO A 529 -27.03 -11.33 -35.09
N ALA A 530 -26.34 -10.23 -35.41
CA ALA A 530 -26.41 -9.57 -36.70
C ALA A 530 -25.32 -10.03 -37.70
N LEU A 531 -24.41 -10.94 -37.32
CA LEU A 531 -23.27 -11.35 -38.17
C LEU A 531 -23.71 -11.80 -39.57
N ASN A 532 -24.72 -12.67 -39.65
CA ASN A 532 -25.26 -13.18 -40.91
C ASN A 532 -25.88 -12.05 -41.76
N THR A 533 -26.70 -11.19 -41.13
CA THR A 533 -27.36 -10.05 -41.75
C THR A 533 -26.37 -9.00 -42.27
N LEU A 534 -25.25 -8.80 -41.57
CA LEU A 534 -24.11 -7.98 -42.00
C LEU A 534 -23.34 -8.59 -43.18
N ALA A 535 -23.12 -9.91 -43.17
CA ALA A 535 -22.47 -10.61 -44.27
C ALA A 535 -23.29 -10.49 -45.57
N GLN A 536 -24.61 -10.64 -45.46
CA GLN A 536 -25.56 -10.50 -46.57
C GLN A 536 -25.63 -9.05 -47.10
N ASP A 537 -25.90 -8.05 -46.24
CA ASP A 537 -26.05 -6.64 -46.63
C ASP A 537 -24.76 -6.03 -47.23
N LEU A 538 -23.58 -6.54 -46.84
CA LEU A 538 -22.29 -6.11 -47.38
C LEU A 538 -21.72 -7.05 -48.46
N SER A 539 -22.43 -8.13 -48.83
CA SER A 539 -22.00 -9.13 -49.82
C SER A 539 -20.61 -9.72 -49.57
N VAL A 540 -20.33 -10.10 -48.33
CA VAL A 540 -19.06 -10.72 -47.88
C VAL A 540 -19.32 -12.03 -47.14
N SER A 541 -18.28 -12.83 -46.91
CA SER A 541 -18.40 -14.09 -46.16
C SER A 541 -18.52 -13.86 -44.65
N ASN A 542 -19.16 -14.80 -43.94
CA ASN A 542 -19.19 -14.81 -42.47
C ASN A 542 -17.78 -14.76 -41.86
N SER A 543 -16.79 -15.43 -42.48
CA SER A 543 -15.39 -15.38 -42.06
C SER A 543 -14.79 -13.97 -42.14
N LEU A 544 -15.12 -13.17 -43.17
CA LEU A 544 -14.71 -11.76 -43.23
C LEU A 544 -15.39 -10.92 -42.15
N ILE A 545 -16.67 -11.14 -41.86
CA ILE A 545 -17.36 -10.46 -40.75
C ILE A 545 -16.76 -10.89 -39.39
N ASN A 546 -16.41 -12.16 -39.20
CA ASN A 546 -15.72 -12.64 -38.01
C ASN A 546 -14.30 -12.06 -37.87
N LEU A 547 -13.62 -11.70 -38.97
CA LEU A 547 -12.37 -10.93 -38.91
C LEU A 547 -12.58 -9.50 -38.31
N THR A 548 -13.80 -8.96 -38.34
CA THR A 548 -14.14 -7.71 -37.61
C THR A 548 -14.28 -7.92 -36.10
N LEU A 549 -14.54 -9.15 -35.63
CA LEU A 549 -14.45 -9.52 -34.22
C LEU A 549 -12.99 -9.69 -33.79
N THR A 550 -12.20 -10.45 -34.57
CA THR A 550 -10.75 -10.63 -34.36
C THR A 550 -10.02 -9.28 -34.24
N SER A 551 -10.25 -8.36 -35.18
CA SER A 551 -9.65 -7.02 -35.14
C SER A 551 -10.18 -6.14 -34.01
N TYR A 552 -11.48 -6.19 -33.71
CA TYR A 552 -12.04 -5.55 -32.50
C TYR A 552 -11.32 -6.05 -31.24
N MET A 553 -11.11 -7.37 -31.10
CA MET A 553 -10.43 -7.96 -29.95
C MET A 553 -8.93 -7.57 -29.88
N ILE A 554 -8.23 -7.48 -31.01
CA ILE A 554 -6.83 -6.99 -31.02
C ILE A 554 -6.73 -5.57 -30.45
N PHE A 555 -7.61 -4.66 -30.88
CA PHE A 555 -7.66 -3.29 -30.33
C PHE A 555 -8.20 -3.25 -28.89
N GLN A 556 -9.03 -4.22 -28.49
CA GLN A 556 -9.53 -4.38 -27.11
C GLN A 556 -8.39 -4.73 -26.15
N GLY A 557 -7.42 -5.52 -26.61
CA GLY A 557 -6.20 -5.85 -25.87
C GLY A 557 -5.21 -4.67 -25.79
N LEU A 558 -5.03 -3.94 -26.90
CA LEU A 558 -4.01 -2.88 -27.02
C LEU A 558 -4.38 -1.56 -26.33
N SER A 559 -5.59 -1.02 -26.55
CA SER A 559 -5.94 0.35 -26.12
C SER A 559 -5.75 0.62 -24.59
N PRO A 560 -6.08 -0.32 -23.69
CA PRO A 560 -5.89 -0.11 -22.25
C PRO A 560 -4.44 0.14 -21.84
N MET A 561 -3.46 -0.35 -22.62
CA MET A 561 -2.03 -0.15 -22.35
C MET A 561 -1.56 1.29 -22.58
N PHE A 562 -2.24 2.04 -23.46
CA PHE A 562 -1.93 3.43 -23.78
C PHE A 562 -2.77 4.40 -22.95
N ILE A 563 -4.10 4.19 -22.92
CA ILE A 563 -5.02 5.11 -22.24
C ILE A 563 -4.98 4.94 -20.71
N GLY A 564 -4.55 3.79 -20.18
CA GLY A 564 -4.36 3.58 -18.73
C GLY A 564 -3.29 4.50 -18.13
N ASP A 565 -2.08 4.49 -18.69
CA ASP A 565 -0.96 5.35 -18.25
C ASP A 565 -1.19 6.83 -18.58
N PHE A 566 -1.97 7.15 -19.64
CA PHE A 566 -2.51 8.50 -19.82
C PHE A 566 -3.44 8.90 -18.66
N ALA A 567 -4.34 8.02 -18.22
CA ALA A 567 -5.30 8.32 -17.15
C ALA A 567 -4.66 8.47 -15.76
N ASP A 568 -3.57 7.75 -15.50
CA ASP A 568 -2.76 7.92 -14.28
C ASP A 568 -2.08 9.31 -14.22
N LYS A 569 -1.80 9.93 -15.38
CA LYS A 569 -1.04 11.19 -15.51
C LYS A 569 -1.92 12.43 -15.78
N ALA A 570 -2.99 12.28 -16.54
CA ALA A 570 -3.86 13.38 -16.99
C ALA A 570 -5.24 13.40 -16.29
N GLY A 571 -5.61 12.31 -15.61
CA GLY A 571 -6.88 12.15 -14.90
C GLY A 571 -7.77 11.03 -15.45
N ARG A 572 -8.70 10.53 -14.62
CA ARG A 572 -9.71 9.53 -15.02
C ARG A 572 -10.79 10.15 -15.91
N ARG A 573 -11.28 11.33 -15.54
CA ARG A 573 -12.38 12.01 -16.26
C ARG A 573 -12.05 12.33 -17.73
N PRO A 574 -10.87 12.86 -18.10
CA PRO A 574 -10.57 13.17 -19.50
C PRO A 574 -10.22 11.92 -20.29
N ALA A 575 -9.65 10.87 -19.66
CA ALA A 575 -9.49 9.57 -20.30
C ALA A 575 -10.84 8.97 -20.71
N TYR A 576 -11.87 9.04 -19.85
CA TYR A 576 -13.24 8.68 -20.22
C TYR A 576 -13.79 9.55 -21.35
N ILE A 577 -13.58 10.88 -21.33
CA ILE A 577 -14.06 11.77 -22.39
C ILE A 577 -13.42 11.41 -23.74
N VAL A 578 -12.11 11.16 -23.79
CA VAL A 578 -11.40 10.72 -25.01
C VAL A 578 -11.94 9.37 -25.50
N CYS A 579 -12.06 8.38 -24.59
CA CYS A 579 -12.65 7.07 -24.88
C CYS A 579 -14.05 7.17 -25.49
N PHE A 580 -14.97 7.89 -24.84
CA PHE A 580 -16.35 8.01 -25.30
C PHE A 580 -16.50 8.91 -26.54
N THR A 581 -15.65 9.92 -26.74
CA THR A 581 -15.64 10.71 -27.98
C THR A 581 -15.22 9.85 -29.18
N LEU A 582 -14.12 9.09 -29.03
CA LEU A 582 -13.66 8.14 -30.06
C LEU A 582 -14.72 7.07 -30.33
N TYR A 583 -15.31 6.51 -29.28
CA TYR A 583 -16.38 5.52 -29.37
C TYR A 583 -17.63 6.06 -30.10
N ILE A 584 -18.14 7.23 -29.72
CA ILE A 584 -19.32 7.84 -30.36
C ILE A 584 -19.04 8.13 -31.84
N ALA A 585 -17.89 8.73 -32.15
CA ALA A 585 -17.49 8.99 -33.54
C ALA A 585 -17.38 7.70 -34.36
N ALA A 586 -16.80 6.64 -33.79
CA ALA A 586 -16.72 5.34 -34.44
C ALA A 586 -18.10 4.70 -34.66
N ASN A 587 -19.03 4.80 -33.71
CA ASN A 587 -20.39 4.28 -33.87
C ASN A 587 -21.21 5.08 -34.91
N ILE A 588 -21.10 6.41 -34.94
CA ILE A 588 -21.71 7.24 -36.00
C ILE A 588 -21.16 6.81 -37.37
N GLY A 589 -19.84 6.58 -37.47
CA GLY A 589 -19.21 6.01 -38.64
C GLY A 589 -19.85 4.66 -39.02
N LEU A 590 -19.86 3.68 -38.11
CA LEU A 590 -20.38 2.33 -38.33
C LEU A 590 -21.84 2.32 -38.78
N ALA A 591 -22.69 3.16 -38.17
CA ALA A 591 -24.10 3.28 -38.52
C ALA A 591 -24.33 3.79 -39.95
N LEU A 592 -23.36 4.53 -40.51
CA LEU A 592 -23.39 5.11 -41.85
C LEU A 592 -22.61 4.30 -42.90
N GLN A 593 -22.06 3.12 -42.56
CA GLN A 593 -21.27 2.34 -43.52
C GLN A 593 -22.09 1.46 -44.47
N SER A 594 -21.55 1.36 -45.68
CA SER A 594 -21.89 0.39 -46.74
C SER A 594 -20.65 -0.33 -47.29
N ASN A 595 -19.49 -0.17 -46.65
CA ASN A 595 -18.20 -0.71 -47.10
C ASN A 595 -17.53 -1.53 -45.99
N TYR A 596 -17.18 -2.78 -46.29
CA TYR A 596 -16.53 -3.72 -45.36
C TYR A 596 -15.20 -3.20 -44.78
N ALA A 597 -14.32 -2.60 -45.59
CA ALA A 597 -13.03 -2.12 -45.12
C ALA A 597 -13.17 -0.93 -44.15
N ALA A 598 -14.14 -0.05 -44.41
CA ALA A 598 -14.47 1.04 -43.49
C ALA A 598 -15.11 0.51 -42.20
N LEU A 599 -16.02 -0.47 -42.29
CA LEU A 599 -16.60 -1.16 -41.13
C LEU A 599 -15.50 -1.79 -40.25
N PHE A 600 -14.54 -2.50 -40.85
CA PHE A 600 -13.40 -3.13 -40.18
C PHE A 600 -12.54 -2.10 -39.41
N VAL A 601 -12.13 -1.01 -40.06
CA VAL A 601 -11.33 0.04 -39.42
C VAL A 601 -12.13 0.75 -38.31
N LEU A 602 -13.41 1.03 -38.53
CA LEU A 602 -14.24 1.67 -37.51
C LEU A 602 -14.56 0.74 -36.34
N ARG A 603 -14.62 -0.60 -36.51
CA ARG A 603 -14.69 -1.58 -35.41
C ARG A 603 -13.43 -1.55 -34.55
N CYS A 604 -12.25 -1.37 -35.16
CA CYS A 604 -10.99 -1.17 -34.42
C CYS A 604 -11.05 0.09 -33.54
N LEU A 605 -11.51 1.22 -34.10
CA LEU A 605 -11.66 2.49 -33.37
C LEU A 605 -12.74 2.43 -32.27
N GLN A 606 -13.87 1.77 -32.55
CA GLN A 606 -14.95 1.52 -31.57
C GLN A 606 -14.41 0.71 -30.37
N SER A 607 -13.62 -0.33 -30.64
CA SER A 607 -12.96 -1.12 -29.59
C SER A 607 -11.95 -0.30 -28.80
N ALA A 608 -11.12 0.50 -29.47
CA ALA A 608 -10.14 1.36 -28.82
C ALA A 608 -10.80 2.39 -27.88
N GLY A 609 -11.97 2.92 -28.27
CA GLY A 609 -12.77 3.82 -27.45
C GLY A 609 -13.42 3.12 -26.23
N SER A 610 -14.01 1.93 -26.40
CA SER A 610 -14.75 1.26 -25.33
C SER A 610 -13.88 0.48 -24.35
N SER A 611 -12.87 -0.25 -24.83
CA SER A 611 -12.14 -1.27 -24.07
C SER A 611 -11.50 -0.80 -22.78
N THR A 612 -10.92 0.41 -22.78
CA THR A 612 -10.22 0.96 -21.62
C THR A 612 -11.17 1.32 -20.47
N THR A 613 -12.49 1.44 -20.68
CA THR A 613 -13.42 1.82 -19.59
C THR A 613 -13.43 0.85 -18.41
N ILE A 614 -13.12 -0.44 -18.63
CA ILE A 614 -12.99 -1.48 -17.59
C ILE A 614 -11.70 -1.29 -16.75
N ALA A 615 -10.61 -0.85 -17.38
CA ALA A 615 -9.38 -0.53 -16.67
C ALA A 615 -9.52 0.78 -15.89
N LEU A 616 -10.16 1.80 -16.50
CA LEU A 616 -10.46 3.08 -15.85
C LEU A 616 -11.38 2.90 -14.63
N SER A 617 -12.40 2.03 -14.71
CA SER A 617 -13.35 1.85 -13.60
C SER A 617 -12.70 1.18 -12.39
N SER A 618 -11.81 0.22 -12.64
CA SER A 618 -10.93 -0.38 -11.63
C SER A 618 -10.00 0.67 -11.00
N GLY A 619 -9.47 1.60 -11.81
CA GLY A 619 -8.69 2.75 -11.35
C GLY A 619 -9.49 3.68 -10.44
N VAL A 620 -10.68 4.12 -10.88
CA VAL A 620 -11.59 4.99 -10.10
C VAL A 620 -11.91 4.41 -8.73
N VAL A 621 -12.25 3.11 -8.65
CA VAL A 621 -12.49 2.45 -7.34
C VAL A 621 -11.24 2.51 -6.46
N SER A 622 -10.05 2.33 -7.04
CA SER A 622 -8.79 2.41 -6.29
C SER A 622 -8.46 3.83 -5.79
N ASP A 623 -8.91 4.85 -6.52
CA ASP A 623 -8.78 6.26 -6.16
C ASP A 623 -9.76 6.66 -5.03
N VAL A 624 -11.05 6.29 -5.10
CA VAL A 624 -12.08 6.79 -4.17
C VAL A 624 -12.36 5.92 -2.95
N ALA A 625 -11.88 4.67 -2.90
CA ALA A 625 -12.19 3.72 -1.81
C ALA A 625 -10.98 3.20 -1.02
N THR A 626 -11.17 3.11 0.31
CA THR A 626 -10.22 2.51 1.26
C THR A 626 -9.96 1.04 0.95
N ALA A 627 -8.87 0.48 1.49
CA ALA A 627 -8.55 -0.94 1.31
C ALA A 627 -9.68 -1.88 1.80
N SER A 628 -10.40 -1.51 2.86
CA SER A 628 -11.52 -2.29 3.42
C SER A 628 -12.81 -2.19 2.58
N GLN A 629 -13.15 -1.03 2.03
CA GLN A 629 -14.35 -0.85 1.19
C GLN A 629 -14.16 -1.36 -0.26
N ARG A 630 -12.91 -1.43 -0.73
CA ARG A 630 -12.54 -1.75 -2.12
C ARG A 630 -13.14 -3.04 -2.67
N GLY A 631 -13.23 -4.10 -1.86
CA GLY A 631 -13.75 -5.40 -2.29
C GLY A 631 -15.19 -5.32 -2.81
N SER A 632 -16.07 -4.65 -2.06
CA SER A 632 -17.49 -4.49 -2.42
C SER A 632 -17.68 -3.66 -3.69
N TYR A 633 -16.96 -2.54 -3.82
CA TYR A 633 -17.03 -1.68 -5.00
C TYR A 633 -16.43 -2.36 -6.25
N MET A 634 -15.32 -3.09 -6.13
CA MET A 634 -14.77 -3.90 -7.22
C MET A 634 -15.74 -5.01 -7.65
N GLY A 635 -16.46 -5.62 -6.70
CA GLY A 635 -17.54 -6.56 -6.98
C GLY A 635 -18.65 -5.95 -7.84
N PHE A 636 -19.08 -4.72 -7.52
CA PHE A 636 -20.10 -4.01 -8.29
C PHE A 636 -19.64 -3.61 -9.71
N VAL A 637 -18.39 -3.15 -9.85
CA VAL A 637 -17.78 -2.84 -11.17
C VAL A 637 -17.63 -4.10 -12.03
N THR A 638 -17.24 -5.21 -11.41
CA THR A 638 -17.08 -6.51 -12.09
C THR A 638 -18.44 -7.07 -12.53
N ALA A 639 -19.46 -6.97 -11.67
CA ALA A 639 -20.83 -7.40 -11.99
C ALA A 639 -21.41 -6.67 -13.21
N GLY A 640 -21.24 -5.33 -13.27
CA GLY A 640 -21.67 -4.54 -14.44
C GLY A 640 -21.05 -5.04 -15.74
N SER A 641 -19.73 -5.27 -15.76
CA SER A 641 -19.03 -5.80 -16.93
C SER A 641 -19.49 -7.21 -17.36
N LEU A 642 -20.02 -8.02 -16.44
CA LEU A 642 -20.42 -9.41 -16.71
C LEU A 642 -21.89 -9.57 -17.14
N MET A 643 -22.70 -8.49 -17.11
CA MET A 643 -24.04 -8.49 -17.69
C MET A 643 -24.04 -8.35 -19.24
N GLY A 644 -22.93 -7.90 -19.83
CA GLY A 644 -22.82 -7.65 -21.28
C GLY A 644 -23.15 -8.86 -22.17
N PRO A 645 -22.66 -10.09 -21.90
CA PRO A 645 -23.03 -11.30 -22.64
C PRO A 645 -24.51 -11.69 -22.56
N SER A 646 -25.23 -11.29 -21.51
CA SER A 646 -26.67 -11.51 -21.38
C SER A 646 -27.48 -10.48 -22.15
N VAL A 647 -27.11 -9.20 -22.02
CA VAL A 647 -27.93 -8.06 -22.48
C VAL A 647 -27.61 -7.67 -23.93
N GLY A 648 -26.33 -7.72 -24.32
CA GLY A 648 -25.88 -7.33 -25.66
C GLY A 648 -26.60 -8.09 -26.77
N PRO A 649 -26.53 -9.44 -26.83
CA PRO A 649 -27.13 -10.22 -27.91
C PRO A 649 -28.66 -10.08 -27.99
N VAL A 650 -29.36 -9.91 -26.86
CA VAL A 650 -30.82 -9.72 -26.86
C VAL A 650 -31.20 -8.38 -27.51
N ILE A 651 -30.51 -7.29 -27.17
CA ILE A 651 -30.73 -5.98 -27.80
C ILE A 651 -30.28 -6.01 -29.27
N GLY A 652 -29.15 -6.65 -29.57
CA GLY A 652 -28.60 -6.75 -30.92
C GLY A 652 -29.55 -7.47 -31.88
N GLY A 653 -30.10 -8.60 -31.45
CA GLY A 653 -31.08 -9.37 -32.21
C GLY A 653 -32.37 -8.60 -32.43
N LEU A 654 -32.90 -7.94 -31.39
CA LEU A 654 -34.09 -7.10 -31.48
C LEU A 654 -33.92 -5.94 -32.49
N LEU A 655 -32.79 -5.23 -32.42
CA LEU A 655 -32.51 -4.10 -33.31
C LEU A 655 -32.25 -4.55 -34.75
N SER A 656 -31.45 -5.61 -34.95
CA SER A 656 -31.17 -6.14 -36.28
C SER A 656 -32.45 -6.64 -36.97
N GLN A 657 -33.29 -7.40 -36.24
CA GLN A 657 -34.50 -8.02 -36.77
C GLN A 657 -35.58 -7.02 -37.23
N TYR A 658 -35.74 -5.90 -36.53
CA TYR A 658 -36.85 -4.96 -36.75
C TYR A 658 -36.42 -3.60 -37.35
N LEU A 659 -35.17 -3.19 -37.15
CA LEU A 659 -34.65 -1.88 -37.57
C LEU A 659 -33.36 -1.98 -38.41
N GLY A 660 -32.89 -3.20 -38.69
CA GLY A 660 -31.65 -3.48 -39.42
C GLY A 660 -30.38 -3.29 -38.58
N TRP A 661 -29.29 -3.94 -38.97
CA TRP A 661 -28.03 -3.94 -38.20
C TRP A 661 -27.48 -2.53 -37.91
N ARG A 662 -27.74 -1.54 -38.79
CA ARG A 662 -27.32 -0.14 -38.60
C ARG A 662 -27.96 0.50 -37.35
N ALA A 663 -29.14 0.05 -36.93
CA ALA A 663 -29.80 0.49 -35.70
C ALA A 663 -29.03 0.09 -34.43
N ILE A 664 -28.22 -0.98 -34.47
CA ILE A 664 -27.32 -1.34 -33.35
C ILE A 664 -26.36 -0.19 -33.07
N PHE A 665 -25.70 0.33 -34.10
CA PHE A 665 -24.73 1.40 -33.95
C PHE A 665 -25.39 2.74 -33.58
N TRP A 666 -26.58 3.06 -34.12
CA TRP A 666 -27.35 4.21 -33.65
C TRP A 666 -27.81 4.08 -32.19
N PHE A 667 -28.24 2.90 -31.75
CA PHE A 667 -28.53 2.63 -30.34
C PHE A 667 -27.29 2.87 -29.46
N LEU A 668 -26.11 2.40 -29.87
CA LEU A 668 -24.87 2.63 -29.13
C LEU A 668 -24.46 4.11 -29.09
N VAL A 669 -24.71 4.90 -30.15
CA VAL A 669 -24.57 6.37 -30.14
C VAL A 669 -25.51 7.01 -29.12
N ILE A 670 -26.80 6.66 -29.17
CA ILE A 670 -27.83 7.21 -28.27
C ILE A 670 -27.54 6.84 -26.82
N PHE A 671 -27.18 5.58 -26.56
CA PHE A 671 -26.86 5.06 -25.23
C PHE A 671 -25.59 5.70 -24.66
N ALA A 672 -24.53 5.86 -25.46
CA ALA A 672 -23.33 6.57 -25.04
C ALA A 672 -23.57 8.07 -24.84
N GLY A 673 -24.39 8.72 -25.68
CA GLY A 673 -24.81 10.11 -25.49
C GLY A 673 -25.60 10.30 -24.19
N ALA A 674 -26.59 9.43 -23.94
CA ALA A 674 -27.41 9.43 -22.74
C ALA A 674 -26.60 9.14 -21.46
N PHE A 675 -25.50 8.38 -21.54
CA PHE A 675 -24.52 8.24 -20.46
C PHE A 675 -23.60 9.46 -20.33
N MET A 676 -23.13 10.02 -21.45
CA MET A 676 -22.19 11.14 -21.47
C MET A 676 -22.80 12.45 -20.97
N ILE A 677 -24.12 12.66 -21.10
CA ILE A 677 -24.81 13.82 -20.52
C ILE A 677 -24.62 13.87 -18.98
N PRO A 678 -25.07 12.90 -18.17
CA PRO A 678 -24.83 12.91 -16.74
C PRO A 678 -23.34 12.77 -16.38
N PHE A 679 -22.54 12.05 -17.16
CA PHE A 679 -21.09 12.00 -16.93
C PHE A 679 -20.44 13.38 -17.03
N LEU A 680 -20.71 14.15 -18.09
CA LEU A 680 -20.16 15.49 -18.28
C LEU A 680 -20.68 16.47 -17.22
N ILE A 681 -21.94 16.34 -16.81
CA ILE A 681 -22.59 17.24 -15.84
C ILE A 681 -22.13 16.99 -14.39
N PHE A 682 -22.14 15.72 -13.95
CA PHE A 682 -21.98 15.35 -12.54
C PHE A 682 -20.64 14.70 -12.19
N PHE A 683 -20.09 13.82 -13.03
CA PHE A 683 -18.94 12.96 -12.66
C PHE A 683 -17.67 13.81 -12.38
N PRO A 684 -17.11 13.81 -11.16
CA PRO A 684 -15.92 14.58 -10.84
C PRO A 684 -14.66 13.96 -11.45
N GLU A 685 -13.54 14.68 -11.44
CA GLU A 685 -12.24 14.00 -11.53
C GLU A 685 -11.97 13.26 -10.21
N THR A 686 -11.32 12.10 -10.29
CA THR A 686 -11.04 11.22 -9.14
C THR A 686 -9.57 10.84 -9.01
N ALA A 687 -8.75 11.00 -10.06
CA ALA A 687 -7.34 10.61 -10.04
C ALA A 687 -6.60 11.34 -8.91
N ARG A 688 -6.01 10.59 -7.97
CA ARG A 688 -5.34 11.19 -6.80
C ARG A 688 -4.20 12.14 -7.16
N GLY A 689 -3.52 11.87 -8.28
CA GLY A 689 -2.49 12.76 -8.85
C GLY A 689 -2.99 14.08 -9.43
N VAL A 690 -4.32 14.30 -9.53
CA VAL A 690 -4.93 15.51 -10.10
C VAL A 690 -5.81 16.26 -9.08
N VAL A 691 -6.51 15.54 -8.19
CA VAL A 691 -7.46 16.14 -7.20
C VAL A 691 -7.19 15.76 -5.74
N GLY A 692 -6.14 15.00 -5.44
CA GLY A 692 -5.89 14.50 -4.09
C GLY A 692 -6.94 13.47 -3.65
N ASP A 693 -7.61 13.75 -2.54
CA ASP A 693 -8.78 13.02 -2.03
C ASP A 693 -10.12 13.45 -2.66
N GLY A 694 -10.07 14.41 -3.61
CA GLY A 694 -11.23 15.07 -4.21
C GLY A 694 -11.41 16.53 -3.76
N SER A 695 -10.66 17.00 -2.76
CA SER A 695 -10.74 18.38 -2.23
C SER A 695 -10.14 19.43 -3.17
N LEU A 696 -9.14 19.07 -4.00
CA LEU A 696 -8.47 20.02 -4.88
C LEU A 696 -9.25 20.20 -6.18
N PRO A 697 -9.58 21.45 -6.60
CA PRO A 697 -10.33 21.69 -7.83
C PRO A 697 -9.47 21.35 -9.06
N PRO A 698 -9.93 20.45 -9.96
CA PRO A 698 -9.18 20.11 -11.17
C PRO A 698 -9.07 21.31 -12.13
N GLN A 699 -8.12 21.25 -13.05
CA GLN A 699 -7.93 22.28 -14.08
C GLN A 699 -9.24 22.51 -14.86
N LYS A 700 -9.53 23.76 -15.29
CA LYS A 700 -10.85 24.17 -15.82
C LYS A 700 -11.45 23.27 -16.91
N TRP A 701 -10.61 22.71 -17.79
CA TRP A 701 -11.03 21.82 -18.89
C TRP A 701 -11.42 20.41 -18.41
N ASN A 702 -11.03 20.04 -17.19
CA ASN A 702 -11.32 18.77 -16.51
C ASN A 702 -12.29 18.92 -15.33
N MET A 703 -13.08 20.00 -15.28
CA MET A 703 -14.17 20.14 -14.31
C MET A 703 -15.44 19.43 -14.81
N SER A 704 -16.31 19.00 -13.89
CA SER A 704 -17.71 18.70 -14.22
C SER A 704 -18.50 20.00 -14.41
N LEU A 705 -19.57 20.00 -15.21
CA LEU A 705 -20.34 21.23 -15.46
C LEU A 705 -20.88 21.83 -14.15
N ILE A 706 -21.33 20.99 -13.21
CA ILE A 706 -21.78 21.45 -11.89
C ILE A 706 -20.62 22.00 -11.05
N SER A 707 -19.44 21.37 -11.06
CA SER A 707 -18.28 21.89 -10.34
C SER A 707 -17.82 23.24 -10.91
N TYR A 708 -17.88 23.40 -12.24
CA TYR A 708 -17.60 24.66 -12.92
C TYR A 708 -18.63 25.75 -12.59
N LEU A 709 -19.94 25.43 -12.64
CA LEU A 709 -21.02 26.36 -12.30
C LEU A 709 -21.01 26.77 -10.82
N LYS A 710 -20.77 25.84 -9.89
CA LYS A 710 -20.56 26.15 -8.47
C LYS A 710 -19.34 27.05 -8.26
N SER A 711 -18.21 26.73 -8.91
CA SER A 711 -16.99 27.53 -8.84
C SER A 711 -17.08 28.88 -9.57
N ARG A 712 -18.10 29.07 -10.42
CA ARG A 712 -18.46 30.37 -10.99
C ARG A 712 -19.37 31.16 -10.05
N LYS A 713 -20.44 30.54 -9.53
CA LYS A 713 -21.38 31.22 -8.62
C LYS A 713 -20.67 31.69 -7.34
N ALA A 714 -19.83 30.86 -6.73
CA ALA A 714 -19.00 31.24 -5.58
C ALA A 714 -17.98 32.36 -5.90
N ARG A 715 -17.78 32.69 -7.19
CA ARG A 715 -16.88 33.75 -7.68
C ARG A 715 -17.64 35.05 -7.97
N ASP A 716 -18.88 34.95 -8.41
CA ASP A 716 -19.81 36.08 -8.54
C ASP A 716 -20.28 36.55 -7.14
N GLU A 717 -20.33 35.65 -6.15
CA GLU A 717 -20.60 35.95 -4.73
C GLU A 717 -19.36 36.45 -3.94
N SER A 718 -18.16 36.52 -4.54
CA SER A 718 -16.91 36.91 -3.84
C SER A 718 -16.13 38.06 -4.50
N ILE A 719 -16.75 39.24 -4.58
CA ILE A 719 -16.05 40.51 -4.92
C ILE A 719 -15.29 41.08 -3.69
N THR A 720 -14.55 40.23 -2.98
CA THR A 720 -13.55 40.62 -1.96
C THR A 720 -12.50 39.54 -1.79
N SER A 721 -11.22 39.95 -1.79
CA SER A 721 -10.01 39.17 -1.45
C SER A 721 -9.55 38.08 -2.47
N PRO A 722 -8.25 38.07 -2.86
CA PRO A 722 -7.74 37.16 -3.89
C PRO A 722 -7.28 35.80 -3.31
N ALA A 723 -8.04 34.74 -3.56
CA ALA A 723 -7.63 33.38 -3.19
C ALA A 723 -6.43 32.86 -4.02
N HIS A 724 -5.45 32.25 -3.35
CA HIS A 724 -4.22 31.73 -3.95
C HIS A 724 -4.51 30.54 -4.91
N SER A 725 -4.23 30.71 -6.21
CA SER A 725 -4.32 29.61 -7.19
C SER A 725 -2.93 29.10 -7.58
N ALA A 726 -2.36 28.19 -6.77
CA ALA A 726 -1.11 27.49 -7.09
C ALA A 726 -1.32 26.49 -8.25
N LYS A 727 -1.23 26.97 -9.50
CA LYS A 727 -1.47 26.17 -10.72
C LYS A 727 -0.35 25.16 -10.94
N GLN A 728 -0.51 23.93 -10.44
CA GLN A 728 0.40 22.83 -10.78
C GLN A 728 0.21 22.41 -12.25
N LYS A 729 1.03 22.98 -13.14
CA LYS A 729 1.11 22.58 -14.55
C LYS A 729 1.89 21.26 -14.67
N GLN A 730 1.21 20.13 -14.48
CA GLN A 730 1.74 18.83 -14.93
C GLN A 730 2.01 18.90 -16.44
N LYS A 731 3.23 18.52 -16.85
CA LYS A 731 3.58 18.36 -18.27
C LYS A 731 3.04 17.01 -18.76
N LEU A 732 2.24 17.02 -19.81
CA LEU A 732 1.81 15.80 -20.49
C LEU A 732 3.05 15.11 -21.11
N GLN A 733 3.43 13.97 -20.54
CA GLN A 733 4.42 13.05 -21.13
C GLN A 733 3.71 11.90 -21.83
N PHE A 734 4.33 11.37 -22.90
CA PHE A 734 3.75 10.28 -23.69
C PHE A 734 3.62 8.98 -22.86
N PRO A 735 2.60 8.12 -23.12
CA PRO A 735 2.45 6.86 -22.40
C PRO A 735 3.58 5.85 -22.63
N ASN A 736 3.92 5.05 -21.62
CA ASN A 736 4.92 3.97 -21.73
C ASN A 736 4.29 2.57 -21.60
N PRO A 737 3.83 1.95 -22.71
CA PRO A 737 3.15 0.67 -22.70
C PRO A 737 4.06 -0.53 -22.37
N PHE A 738 5.38 -0.39 -22.49
CA PHE A 738 6.33 -1.50 -22.33
C PHE A 738 6.40 -2.04 -20.90
N GLN A 739 6.05 -1.23 -19.89
CA GLN A 739 6.00 -1.71 -18.50
C GLN A 739 4.93 -2.79 -18.29
N THR A 740 3.82 -2.73 -19.02
CA THR A 740 2.74 -3.73 -18.94
C THR A 740 3.13 -5.03 -19.64
N LEU A 741 3.89 -4.95 -20.74
CA LEU A 741 4.42 -6.12 -21.45
C LEU A 741 5.40 -6.94 -20.58
N ALA A 742 6.17 -6.30 -19.69
CA ALA A 742 7.13 -7.00 -18.83
C ALA A 742 6.49 -8.11 -17.98
N ILE A 743 5.25 -7.92 -17.52
CA ILE A 743 4.48 -8.89 -16.72
C ILE A 743 4.18 -10.17 -17.53
N VAL A 744 3.96 -10.03 -18.85
CA VAL A 744 3.63 -11.16 -19.74
C VAL A 744 4.78 -12.17 -19.85
N PHE A 745 6.03 -11.73 -19.67
CA PHE A 745 7.23 -12.56 -19.80
C PHE A 745 7.76 -13.14 -18.47
N GLN A 746 7.11 -12.86 -17.33
CA GLN A 746 7.52 -13.41 -16.03
C GLN A 746 7.04 -14.87 -15.86
N LYS A 747 7.94 -15.79 -15.46
CA LYS A 747 7.75 -17.26 -15.50
C LYS A 747 6.48 -17.79 -14.84
N ASP A 748 6.17 -17.28 -13.65
CA ASP A 748 4.98 -17.66 -12.87
C ASP A 748 3.69 -17.18 -13.52
N THR A 749 3.77 -16.05 -14.21
CA THR A 749 2.64 -15.25 -14.65
C THR A 749 2.26 -15.54 -16.10
N SER A 750 3.24 -15.83 -16.96
CA SER A 750 3.03 -16.15 -18.38
C SER A 750 2.14 -17.39 -18.57
N ILE A 751 2.34 -18.44 -17.77
CA ILE A 751 1.53 -19.66 -17.80
C ILE A 751 0.10 -19.38 -17.31
N ILE A 752 -0.05 -18.59 -16.23
CA ILE A 752 -1.37 -18.19 -15.70
C ILE A 752 -2.14 -17.38 -16.76
N LEU A 753 -1.49 -16.40 -17.39
CA LEU A 753 -2.03 -15.59 -18.49
C LEU A 753 -2.44 -16.46 -19.69
N PHE A 754 -1.57 -17.37 -20.13
CA PHE A 754 -1.82 -18.26 -21.27
C PHE A 754 -2.99 -19.21 -21.01
N CYS A 755 -3.04 -19.85 -19.83
CA CYS A 755 -4.18 -20.69 -19.45
C CYS A 755 -5.48 -19.86 -19.42
N ASN A 756 -5.48 -18.69 -18.78
CA ASN A 756 -6.67 -17.83 -18.70
C ASN A 756 -7.15 -17.35 -20.08
N ALA A 757 -6.21 -17.12 -21.00
CA ALA A 757 -6.49 -16.73 -22.37
C ALA A 757 -7.10 -17.86 -23.20
N LEU A 758 -6.68 -19.12 -23.02
CA LEU A 758 -7.32 -20.26 -23.70
C LEU A 758 -8.75 -20.52 -23.21
N LEU A 759 -9.06 -20.25 -21.94
CA LEU A 759 -10.44 -20.30 -21.44
C LEU A 759 -11.32 -19.21 -22.07
N PHE A 760 -10.74 -18.02 -22.27
CA PHE A 760 -11.41 -16.88 -22.91
C PHE A 760 -11.61 -17.11 -24.42
N ALA A 761 -10.65 -17.76 -25.09
CA ALA A 761 -10.76 -18.20 -26.48
C ALA A 761 -11.93 -19.17 -26.67
N GLY A 762 -12.00 -20.26 -25.91
CA GLY A 762 -13.11 -21.22 -26.01
C GLY A 762 -14.50 -20.64 -25.72
N PHE A 763 -14.58 -19.57 -24.91
CA PHE A 763 -15.81 -18.78 -24.76
C PHE A 763 -16.17 -17.99 -26.02
N TYR A 764 -15.20 -17.32 -26.65
CA TYR A 764 -15.43 -16.54 -27.87
C TYR A 764 -15.71 -17.42 -29.09
N ASP A 765 -15.04 -18.56 -29.23
CA ASP A 765 -15.25 -19.49 -30.35
C ASP A 765 -16.67 -20.08 -30.36
N VAL A 766 -17.20 -20.42 -29.19
CA VAL A 766 -18.61 -20.79 -29.01
C VAL A 766 -19.53 -19.60 -29.29
N SER A 767 -19.21 -18.41 -28.77
CA SER A 767 -20.04 -17.21 -28.96
C SER A 767 -20.14 -16.76 -30.42
N ALA A 768 -19.05 -16.85 -31.19
CA ALA A 768 -19.00 -16.43 -32.59
C ALA A 768 -19.69 -17.38 -33.56
N THR A 769 -19.87 -18.65 -33.16
CA THR A 769 -20.40 -19.70 -34.03
C THR A 769 -21.86 -20.06 -33.77
N ILE A 770 -22.44 -19.63 -32.63
CA ILE A 770 -23.89 -19.70 -32.38
C ILE A 770 -24.71 -19.08 -33.53
N PRO A 771 -24.43 -17.85 -34.04
CA PRO A 771 -25.29 -17.20 -35.02
C PRO A 771 -25.34 -17.89 -36.38
N SER A 772 -24.19 -18.37 -36.88
CA SER A 772 -24.13 -19.14 -38.12
C SER A 772 -24.77 -20.52 -37.93
N ILE A 773 -24.32 -21.30 -36.94
CA ILE A 773 -24.80 -22.67 -36.75
C ILE A 773 -26.30 -22.70 -36.41
N TYR A 774 -26.84 -21.77 -35.62
CA TYR A 774 -28.25 -21.80 -35.23
C TYR A 774 -29.18 -21.31 -36.37
N ASN A 775 -28.68 -20.46 -37.27
CA ASN A 775 -29.40 -20.13 -38.51
C ASN A 775 -29.40 -21.35 -39.45
N ASP A 776 -28.23 -21.93 -39.73
CA ASP A 776 -28.07 -23.11 -40.59
C ASP A 776 -28.88 -24.35 -40.13
N LEU A 777 -28.87 -24.63 -38.83
CA LEU A 777 -29.36 -25.91 -38.26
C LEU A 777 -30.80 -25.85 -37.76
N TYR A 778 -31.25 -24.68 -37.29
CA TYR A 778 -32.56 -24.52 -36.65
C TYR A 778 -33.42 -23.42 -37.30
N GLY A 779 -32.92 -22.73 -38.34
CA GLY A 779 -33.65 -21.67 -39.05
C GLY A 779 -33.90 -20.42 -38.21
N LEU A 780 -33.13 -20.19 -37.15
CA LEU A 780 -33.39 -19.08 -36.22
C LEU A 780 -33.06 -17.72 -36.82
N ASN A 781 -33.89 -16.74 -36.51
CA ASN A 781 -33.71 -15.34 -36.89
C ASN A 781 -32.88 -14.56 -35.84
N ASP A 782 -32.47 -13.33 -36.16
CA ASP A 782 -31.54 -12.52 -35.34
C ASP A 782 -32.03 -12.35 -33.89
N LEU A 783 -33.35 -12.16 -33.68
CA LEU A 783 -33.92 -12.06 -32.32
C LEU A 783 -33.87 -13.40 -31.58
N GLN A 784 -34.24 -14.51 -32.24
CA GLN A 784 -34.20 -15.85 -31.64
C GLN A 784 -32.77 -16.26 -31.28
N ILE A 785 -31.80 -15.96 -32.16
CA ILE A 785 -30.36 -16.12 -31.91
C ILE A 785 -29.94 -15.28 -30.69
N GLY A 786 -30.38 -14.01 -30.60
CA GLY A 786 -30.12 -13.14 -29.45
C GLY A 786 -30.63 -13.70 -28.12
N LEU A 787 -31.82 -14.32 -28.11
CA LEU A 787 -32.40 -14.97 -26.92
C LEU A 787 -31.60 -16.21 -26.46
N CYS A 788 -30.97 -16.96 -27.38
CA CYS A 788 -30.16 -18.14 -27.04
C CYS A 788 -28.90 -17.84 -26.21
N TYR A 789 -28.48 -16.57 -26.07
CA TYR A 789 -27.38 -16.18 -25.16
C TYR A 789 -27.81 -16.00 -23.70
N ILE A 790 -29.12 -15.85 -23.42
CA ILE A 790 -29.62 -15.60 -22.06
C ILE A 790 -29.17 -16.69 -21.06
N PRO A 791 -29.23 -18.01 -21.37
CA PRO A 791 -28.77 -19.05 -20.45
C PRO A 791 -27.26 -18.94 -20.15
N PHE A 792 -26.43 -18.66 -21.16
CA PHE A 792 -24.99 -18.46 -20.97
C PHE A 792 -24.71 -17.27 -20.06
N GLY A 793 -25.35 -16.12 -20.34
CA GLY A 793 -25.21 -14.91 -19.55
C GLY A 793 -25.71 -15.06 -18.10
N LEU A 794 -26.80 -15.82 -17.89
CA LEU A 794 -27.31 -16.14 -16.56
C LEU A 794 -26.32 -17.04 -15.79
N GLY A 795 -25.78 -18.08 -16.43
CA GLY A 795 -24.74 -18.94 -15.86
C GLY A 795 -23.50 -18.13 -15.46
N ALA A 796 -23.03 -17.26 -16.35
CA ALA A 796 -21.90 -16.36 -16.10
C ALA A 796 -22.14 -15.39 -14.92
N THR A 797 -23.36 -14.86 -14.81
CA THR A 797 -23.78 -13.99 -13.70
C THR A 797 -23.76 -14.74 -12.37
N ILE A 798 -24.33 -15.95 -12.32
CA ILE A 798 -24.33 -16.81 -11.13
C ILE A 798 -22.89 -17.19 -10.75
N ALA A 799 -22.04 -17.53 -11.72
CA ALA A 799 -20.63 -17.81 -11.49
C ALA A 799 -19.89 -16.62 -10.85
N SER A 800 -20.13 -15.40 -11.32
CA SER A 800 -19.48 -14.21 -10.75
C SER A 800 -19.82 -14.04 -9.26
N ILE A 801 -21.07 -14.26 -8.88
CA ILE A 801 -21.55 -14.05 -7.50
C ILE A 801 -21.17 -15.23 -6.59
N GLY A 802 -21.21 -16.46 -7.12
CA GLY A 802 -20.89 -17.68 -6.38
C GLY A 802 -19.39 -17.93 -6.20
N ASN A 803 -18.59 -17.74 -7.26
CA ASN A 803 -17.18 -18.17 -7.28
C ASN A 803 -16.33 -17.47 -6.22
N GLY A 804 -16.56 -16.17 -5.95
CA GLY A 804 -15.88 -15.45 -4.86
C GLY A 804 -16.07 -16.12 -3.50
N LYS A 805 -17.30 -16.57 -3.18
CA LYS A 805 -17.60 -17.27 -1.93
C LYS A 805 -16.89 -18.62 -1.83
N PHE A 806 -16.77 -19.35 -2.95
CA PHE A 806 -16.02 -20.60 -3.00
C PHE A 806 -14.51 -20.37 -2.83
N LEU A 807 -13.93 -19.36 -3.50
CA LEU A 807 -12.52 -18.99 -3.39
C LEU A 807 -12.14 -18.62 -1.96
N ASP A 808 -12.98 -17.84 -1.30
CA ASP A 808 -12.85 -17.46 0.11
C ASP A 808 -12.97 -18.65 1.06
N TYR A 809 -13.94 -19.54 0.81
CA TYR A 809 -14.13 -20.74 1.62
C TYR A 809 -12.92 -21.68 1.52
N ASN A 810 -12.40 -21.94 0.31
CA ASN A 810 -11.22 -22.80 0.16
C ASN A 810 -9.94 -22.14 0.70
N TYR A 811 -9.79 -20.83 0.53
CA TYR A 811 -8.70 -20.08 1.17
C TYR A 811 -8.75 -20.24 2.69
N ARG A 812 -9.90 -19.98 3.33
CA ARG A 812 -10.10 -20.15 4.79
C ARG A 812 -9.89 -21.60 5.24
N ARG A 813 -10.36 -22.57 4.47
CA ARG A 813 -10.13 -24.02 4.72
C ARG A 813 -8.65 -24.35 4.76
N ILE A 814 -7.88 -23.87 3.78
CA ILE A 814 -6.44 -24.13 3.69
C ILE A 814 -5.67 -23.36 4.76
N ALA A 815 -6.01 -22.10 5.01
CA ALA A 815 -5.42 -21.31 6.09
C ALA A 815 -5.62 -21.99 7.45
N LYS A 816 -6.84 -22.45 7.76
CA LYS A 816 -7.13 -23.22 8.99
C LYS A 816 -6.35 -24.55 9.04
N SER A 817 -6.16 -25.24 7.91
CA SER A 817 -5.35 -26.48 7.88
C SER A 817 -3.83 -26.26 8.04
N LEU A 818 -3.36 -25.03 7.95
CA LEU A 818 -1.95 -24.63 8.06
C LEU A 818 -1.69 -23.72 9.28
N ASN A 819 -2.70 -23.50 10.14
CA ASN A 819 -2.69 -22.48 11.20
C ASN A 819 -2.24 -21.08 10.74
N PHE A 820 -2.52 -20.75 9.47
CA PHE A 820 -2.13 -19.48 8.87
C PHE A 820 -3.10 -18.35 9.29
N PRO A 821 -2.61 -17.16 9.69
CA PRO A 821 -3.45 -16.08 10.19
C PRO A 821 -4.46 -15.61 9.13
N MET A 822 -5.74 -15.57 9.49
CA MET A 822 -6.84 -15.24 8.56
C MET A 822 -7.03 -13.74 8.32
N VAL A 823 -6.11 -12.89 8.77
CA VAL A 823 -6.19 -11.42 8.60
C VAL A 823 -5.70 -11.04 7.20
N MET A 824 -6.65 -10.65 6.34
CA MET A 824 -6.40 -10.15 4.97
C MET A 824 -6.09 -8.66 4.99
N ASN A 825 -4.81 -8.31 5.18
CA ASN A 825 -4.28 -6.96 5.00
C ASN A 825 -3.39 -6.90 3.75
N ARG A 826 -3.18 -5.69 3.21
CA ARG A 826 -2.34 -5.47 2.01
C ARG A 826 -0.84 -5.80 2.19
N HIS A 827 -0.46 -6.20 3.41
CA HIS A 827 0.90 -6.57 3.83
C HIS A 827 0.98 -7.97 4.46
N THR A 828 -0.07 -8.79 4.37
CA THR A 828 -0.04 -10.18 4.85
C THR A 828 0.96 -11.00 4.03
N ASP A 829 2.02 -11.50 4.66
CA ASP A 829 3.09 -12.21 3.95
C ASP A 829 2.67 -13.61 3.51
N LEU A 830 2.54 -13.79 2.20
CA LEU A 830 2.13 -15.05 1.56
C LEU A 830 3.29 -16.03 1.32
N ARG A 831 4.54 -15.74 1.72
CA ARG A 831 5.72 -16.63 1.56
C ARG A 831 5.40 -18.10 1.81
N ASN A 832 4.85 -18.40 2.98
CA ASN A 832 4.53 -19.77 3.43
C ASN A 832 3.10 -20.22 3.09
N PHE A 833 2.29 -19.38 2.42
CA PHE A 833 0.92 -19.72 2.02
C PHE A 833 0.87 -20.17 0.55
N PRO A 834 0.39 -21.39 0.24
CA PRO A 834 0.31 -21.90 -1.13
C PRO A 834 -0.95 -21.35 -1.84
N ILE A 835 -0.95 -20.05 -2.14
CA ILE A 835 -2.10 -19.34 -2.74
C ILE A 835 -2.49 -19.90 -4.11
N GLU A 836 -1.51 -20.37 -4.87
CA GLU A 836 -1.65 -21.04 -6.15
C GLU A 836 -2.52 -22.29 -5.98
N LYS A 837 -2.22 -23.12 -4.97
CA LYS A 837 -3.04 -24.28 -4.58
C LYS A 837 -4.42 -23.86 -4.08
N ALA A 838 -4.50 -22.79 -3.28
CA ALA A 838 -5.74 -22.33 -2.65
C ALA A 838 -6.77 -21.79 -3.66
N ARG A 839 -6.33 -21.09 -4.71
CA ARG A 839 -7.21 -20.64 -5.79
C ARG A 839 -7.43 -21.74 -6.85
N LEU A 840 -6.37 -22.35 -7.39
CA LEU A 840 -6.48 -23.26 -8.55
C LEU A 840 -7.17 -24.60 -8.23
N GLN A 841 -7.27 -25.02 -6.98
CA GLN A 841 -8.10 -26.19 -6.60
C GLN A 841 -9.57 -26.05 -7.04
N ILE A 842 -10.10 -24.84 -7.14
CA ILE A 842 -11.46 -24.57 -7.62
C ILE A 842 -11.51 -24.50 -9.15
N ALA A 843 -10.40 -24.13 -9.81
CA ALA A 843 -10.33 -24.08 -11.27
C ALA A 843 -10.50 -25.46 -11.90
N PHE A 844 -9.89 -26.53 -11.36
CA PHE A 844 -9.95 -27.86 -12.00
C PHE A 844 -11.36 -28.46 -12.19
N PRO A 845 -12.26 -28.52 -11.19
CA PRO A 845 -13.60 -29.07 -11.43
C PRO A 845 -14.41 -28.20 -12.39
N LEU A 846 -14.28 -26.87 -12.31
CA LEU A 846 -14.95 -25.95 -13.24
C LEU A 846 -14.41 -26.11 -14.67
N LEU A 847 -13.10 -26.24 -14.83
CA LEU A 847 -12.43 -26.50 -16.12
C LEU A 847 -12.85 -27.84 -16.73
N ALA A 848 -12.85 -28.91 -15.93
CA ALA A 848 -13.23 -30.24 -16.41
C ALA A 848 -14.69 -30.27 -16.89
N ILE A 849 -15.62 -29.73 -16.10
CA ILE A 849 -17.05 -29.68 -16.46
C ILE A 849 -17.27 -28.71 -17.63
N GLY A 850 -16.58 -27.58 -17.67
CA GLY A 850 -16.71 -26.59 -18.75
C GLY A 850 -16.22 -27.10 -20.10
N SER A 851 -15.05 -27.74 -20.14
CA SER A 851 -14.54 -28.37 -21.37
C SER A 851 -15.41 -29.54 -21.81
N LEU A 852 -15.90 -30.37 -20.88
CA LEU A 852 -16.89 -31.42 -21.19
C LEU A 852 -18.18 -30.81 -21.76
N SER A 853 -18.60 -29.65 -21.26
CA SER A 853 -19.78 -28.94 -21.74
C SER A 853 -19.59 -28.39 -23.16
N VAL A 854 -18.40 -27.87 -23.50
CA VAL A 854 -18.01 -27.49 -24.88
C VAL A 854 -18.06 -28.70 -25.82
N LEU A 855 -17.52 -29.85 -25.38
CA LEU A 855 -17.54 -31.09 -26.16
C LEU A 855 -18.99 -31.56 -26.41
N VAL A 856 -19.82 -31.61 -25.36
CA VAL A 856 -21.24 -32.02 -25.46
C VAL A 856 -22.04 -31.07 -26.36
N PHE A 857 -21.82 -29.75 -26.26
CA PHE A 857 -22.40 -28.74 -27.14
C PHE A 857 -22.10 -29.04 -28.61
N GLY A 858 -20.83 -29.31 -28.94
CA GLY A 858 -20.43 -29.66 -30.30
C GLY A 858 -21.12 -30.89 -30.87
N TRP A 859 -21.25 -31.95 -30.08
CA TRP A 859 -21.93 -33.17 -30.52
C TRP A 859 -23.45 -33.01 -30.60
N PHE A 860 -24.09 -32.20 -29.75
CA PHE A 860 -25.50 -31.83 -29.92
C PHE A 860 -25.74 -31.11 -31.27
N LEU A 861 -24.85 -30.19 -31.66
CA LEU A 861 -24.93 -29.47 -32.94
C LEU A 861 -24.50 -30.32 -34.15
N ASN A 862 -23.73 -31.39 -33.93
CA ASN A 862 -23.36 -32.37 -34.95
C ASN A 862 -24.51 -33.30 -35.30
N TYR A 863 -25.30 -33.73 -34.31
CA TYR A 863 -26.44 -34.63 -34.48
C TYR A 863 -27.80 -33.93 -34.66
N GLY A 864 -27.84 -32.59 -34.70
CA GLY A 864 -29.08 -31.83 -34.87
C GLY A 864 -30.07 -31.98 -33.72
N ILE A 865 -29.58 -32.20 -32.50
CA ILE A 865 -30.42 -32.41 -31.31
C ILE A 865 -31.29 -31.18 -31.07
N HIS A 866 -32.54 -31.38 -30.64
CA HIS A 866 -33.53 -30.31 -30.40
C HIS A 866 -32.94 -29.15 -29.59
N LEU A 867 -33.18 -27.91 -30.06
CA LEU A 867 -32.57 -26.65 -29.62
C LEU A 867 -32.46 -26.46 -28.09
N ALA A 868 -33.42 -26.98 -27.33
CA ALA A 868 -33.37 -26.95 -25.87
C ALA A 868 -32.09 -27.57 -25.27
N ALA A 869 -31.53 -28.61 -25.88
CA ALA A 869 -30.32 -29.28 -25.38
C ALA A 869 -29.04 -28.42 -25.49
N PRO A 870 -28.64 -27.89 -26.67
CA PRO A 870 -27.52 -26.96 -26.76
C PRO A 870 -27.80 -25.63 -26.04
N THR A 871 -29.06 -25.18 -25.98
CA THR A 871 -29.44 -23.99 -25.20
C THR A 871 -29.27 -24.21 -23.68
N THR A 872 -29.50 -25.43 -23.18
CA THR A 872 -29.30 -25.77 -21.75
C THR A 872 -27.82 -25.94 -21.40
N ILE A 873 -27.02 -26.58 -22.24
CA ILE A 873 -25.58 -26.75 -21.94
C ILE A 873 -24.84 -25.41 -21.95
N LEU A 874 -25.29 -24.42 -22.73
CA LEU A 874 -24.77 -23.05 -22.68
C LEU A 874 -24.87 -22.41 -21.28
N PHE A 875 -25.88 -22.73 -20.46
CA PHE A 875 -25.92 -22.29 -19.05
C PHE A 875 -24.77 -22.89 -18.22
N VAL A 876 -24.51 -24.19 -18.40
CA VAL A 876 -23.42 -24.89 -17.70
C VAL A 876 -22.06 -24.33 -18.14
N MET A 877 -21.89 -24.05 -19.44
CA MET A 877 -20.69 -23.40 -19.99
C MET A 877 -20.53 -21.98 -19.43
N GLY A 878 -21.59 -21.18 -19.39
CA GLY A 878 -21.59 -19.86 -18.77
C GLY A 878 -21.15 -19.91 -17.31
N LEU A 879 -21.68 -20.86 -16.54
CA LEU A 879 -21.31 -21.08 -15.14
C LEU A 879 -19.84 -21.47 -14.96
N THR A 880 -19.38 -22.44 -15.74
CA THR A 880 -18.09 -23.10 -15.54
C THR A 880 -16.92 -22.37 -16.17
N LEU A 881 -17.07 -21.85 -17.39
CA LEU A 881 -16.01 -21.09 -18.07
C LEU A 881 -15.78 -19.75 -17.38
N THR A 882 -16.84 -19.03 -17.02
CA THR A 882 -16.74 -17.76 -16.26
C THR A 882 -16.17 -17.99 -14.86
N GLY A 883 -16.60 -19.06 -14.16
CA GLY A 883 -16.05 -19.43 -12.85
C GLY A 883 -14.55 -19.79 -12.91
N SER A 884 -14.13 -20.50 -13.96
CA SER A 884 -12.72 -20.83 -14.19
C SER A 884 -11.89 -19.58 -14.50
N PHE A 885 -12.35 -18.74 -15.44
CA PHE A 885 -11.73 -17.47 -15.78
C PHE A 885 -11.59 -16.55 -14.56
N ASN A 886 -12.66 -16.37 -13.78
CA ASN A 886 -12.64 -15.55 -12.57
C ASN A 886 -11.68 -16.11 -11.52
N THR A 887 -11.55 -17.43 -11.39
CA THR A 887 -10.59 -18.07 -10.48
C THR A 887 -9.15 -17.78 -10.86
N VAL A 888 -8.79 -18.01 -12.13
CA VAL A 888 -7.41 -17.80 -12.61
C VAL A 888 -7.06 -16.30 -12.64
N SER A 889 -8.01 -15.44 -13.02
CA SER A 889 -7.84 -13.98 -12.97
C SER A 889 -7.77 -13.42 -11.55
N THR A 890 -8.35 -14.08 -10.54
CA THR A 890 -8.22 -13.67 -9.13
C THR A 890 -6.80 -13.95 -8.63
N LEU A 891 -6.26 -15.15 -8.90
CA LEU A 891 -4.88 -15.49 -8.56
C LEU A 891 -3.87 -14.51 -9.18
N LEU A 892 -4.12 -14.07 -10.42
CA LEU A 892 -3.27 -13.06 -11.07
C LEU A 892 -3.26 -11.70 -10.34
N VAL A 893 -4.39 -11.27 -9.76
CA VAL A 893 -4.44 -10.03 -8.96
C VAL A 893 -3.78 -10.24 -7.59
N ASP A 894 -4.01 -11.39 -6.95
CA ASP A 894 -3.37 -11.78 -5.68
C ASP A 894 -1.82 -11.83 -5.79
N LEU A 895 -1.28 -12.14 -6.99
CA LEU A 895 0.17 -12.17 -7.27
C LEU A 895 0.79 -10.79 -7.54
N TYR A 896 -0.01 -9.71 -7.65
CA TYR A 896 0.43 -8.34 -7.93
C TYR A 896 -0.35 -7.25 -7.14
N PRO A 897 -0.48 -7.33 -5.80
CA PRO A 897 -1.36 -6.44 -5.00
C PRO A 897 -0.94 -4.95 -5.00
N THR A 898 0.28 -4.64 -5.43
CA THR A 898 0.81 -3.28 -5.62
C THR A 898 0.64 -2.77 -7.06
N GLN A 899 0.48 -3.65 -8.05
CA GLN A 899 0.45 -3.32 -9.49
C GLN A 899 -0.80 -3.89 -10.20
N ALA A 900 -1.89 -4.15 -9.46
CA ALA A 900 -3.07 -4.87 -9.93
C ALA A 900 -3.62 -4.37 -11.28
N ALA A 901 -3.70 -3.05 -11.50
CA ALA A 901 -4.17 -2.47 -12.77
C ALA A 901 -3.30 -2.88 -13.98
N LYS A 902 -1.97 -2.95 -13.81
CA LYS A 902 -1.05 -3.43 -14.86
C LYS A 902 -1.20 -4.94 -15.09
N ALA A 903 -1.39 -5.72 -14.03
CA ALA A 903 -1.67 -7.16 -14.15
C ALA A 903 -3.01 -7.44 -14.87
N THR A 904 -4.07 -6.67 -14.57
CA THR A 904 -5.35 -6.72 -15.28
C THR A 904 -5.21 -6.29 -16.74
N ALA A 905 -4.41 -5.26 -17.05
CA ALA A 905 -4.13 -4.85 -18.42
C ALA A 905 -3.37 -5.92 -19.20
N ALA A 906 -2.36 -6.56 -18.60
CA ALA A 906 -1.63 -7.69 -19.18
C ALA A 906 -2.55 -8.90 -19.44
N ASN A 907 -3.45 -9.22 -18.50
CA ASN A 907 -4.49 -10.24 -18.68
C ASN A 907 -5.38 -9.94 -19.89
N ASN A 908 -5.82 -8.69 -19.99
CA ASN A 908 -6.69 -8.25 -21.07
C ASN A 908 -5.98 -8.30 -22.43
N PHE A 909 -4.71 -7.89 -22.50
CA PHE A 909 -3.88 -8.01 -23.70
C PHE A 909 -3.75 -9.46 -24.17
N VAL A 910 -3.29 -10.38 -23.31
CA VAL A 910 -3.03 -11.78 -23.70
C VAL A 910 -4.33 -12.53 -24.05
N ARG A 911 -5.41 -12.36 -23.25
CA ARG A 911 -6.70 -13.03 -23.54
C ARG A 911 -7.32 -12.55 -24.85
N CYS A 912 -7.25 -11.26 -25.14
CA CYS A 912 -7.88 -10.70 -26.34
C CYS A 912 -7.10 -11.06 -27.61
N LEU A 913 -5.76 -11.12 -27.57
CA LEU A 913 -4.98 -11.58 -28.73
C LEU A 913 -5.17 -13.08 -29.03
N LEU A 914 -5.17 -13.95 -28.02
CA LEU A 914 -5.38 -15.39 -28.23
C LEU A 914 -6.83 -15.69 -28.63
N GLY A 915 -7.82 -15.02 -28.02
CA GLY A 915 -9.22 -15.13 -28.45
C GLY A 915 -9.44 -14.62 -29.88
N ALA A 916 -8.80 -13.51 -30.27
CA ALA A 916 -8.86 -13.01 -31.65
C ALA A 916 -8.34 -14.04 -32.66
N GLY A 917 -7.22 -14.72 -32.33
CA GLY A 917 -6.64 -15.77 -33.16
C GLY A 917 -7.52 -17.03 -33.23
N ALA A 918 -8.07 -17.48 -32.11
CA ALA A 918 -8.95 -18.65 -32.07
C ALA A 918 -10.25 -18.43 -32.89
N THR A 919 -10.88 -17.27 -32.72
CA THR A 919 -12.10 -16.90 -33.46
C THR A 919 -11.83 -16.64 -34.95
N ALA A 920 -10.59 -16.34 -35.36
CA ALA A 920 -10.20 -16.34 -36.77
C ALA A 920 -10.03 -17.76 -37.36
N LEU A 921 -9.77 -18.77 -36.53
CA LEU A 921 -9.54 -20.16 -36.94
C LEU A 921 -10.80 -21.04 -36.84
N VAL A 922 -11.80 -20.66 -36.04
CA VAL A 922 -12.97 -21.51 -35.77
C VAL A 922 -13.81 -21.82 -37.01
N ASP A 923 -14.02 -20.85 -37.92
CA ASP A 923 -14.74 -21.10 -39.19
C ASP A 923 -13.96 -22.06 -40.13
N PRO A 924 -12.67 -21.85 -40.43
CA PRO A 924 -11.83 -22.83 -41.11
C PRO A 924 -11.84 -24.22 -40.46
N MET A 925 -11.83 -24.30 -39.13
CA MET A 925 -11.89 -25.56 -38.40
C MET A 925 -13.25 -26.26 -38.57
N LEU A 926 -14.36 -25.53 -38.41
CA LEU A 926 -15.71 -26.06 -38.66
C LEU A 926 -15.87 -26.61 -40.08
N ALA A 927 -15.31 -25.93 -41.08
CA ALA A 927 -15.33 -26.39 -42.47
C ALA A 927 -14.44 -27.63 -42.70
N ALA A 928 -13.30 -27.74 -42.02
CA ALA A 928 -12.32 -28.81 -42.24
C ALA A 928 -12.60 -30.11 -41.46
N MET A 929 -13.15 -30.03 -40.24
CA MET A 929 -13.38 -31.21 -39.38
C MET A 929 -14.83 -31.38 -38.90
N GLY A 930 -15.72 -30.43 -39.20
CA GLY A 930 -17.13 -30.49 -38.80
C GLY A 930 -17.38 -30.10 -37.34
N ARG A 931 -18.67 -29.91 -37.02
CA ARG A 931 -19.13 -29.34 -35.73
C ARG A 931 -18.65 -30.15 -34.51
N GLY A 932 -18.85 -31.47 -34.52
CA GLY A 932 -18.48 -32.34 -33.38
C GLY A 932 -16.98 -32.32 -33.07
N TRP A 933 -16.13 -32.49 -34.07
CA TRP A 933 -14.68 -32.51 -33.89
C TRP A 933 -14.08 -31.13 -33.59
N CYS A 934 -14.62 -30.05 -34.16
CA CYS A 934 -14.13 -28.70 -33.91
C CYS A 934 -14.23 -28.33 -32.42
N PHE A 935 -15.42 -28.51 -31.81
CA PHE A 935 -15.58 -28.26 -30.38
C PHE A 935 -14.91 -29.33 -29.50
N THR A 936 -14.75 -30.57 -29.99
CA THR A 936 -13.93 -31.58 -29.29
C THR A 936 -12.45 -31.14 -29.21
N PHE A 937 -11.89 -30.59 -30.29
CA PHE A 937 -10.54 -30.03 -30.29
C PHE A 937 -10.42 -28.84 -29.33
N ILE A 938 -11.36 -27.88 -29.38
CA ILE A 938 -11.40 -26.73 -28.46
C ILE A 938 -11.45 -27.21 -26.99
N ALA A 939 -12.33 -28.18 -26.68
CA ALA A 939 -12.41 -28.78 -25.34
C ALA A 939 -11.10 -29.46 -24.90
N LEU A 940 -10.41 -30.16 -25.82
CA LEU A 940 -9.11 -30.80 -25.52
C LEU A 940 -8.00 -29.76 -25.29
N VAL A 941 -7.96 -28.67 -26.05
CA VAL A 941 -7.03 -27.53 -25.82
C VAL A 941 -7.29 -26.90 -24.45
N MET A 942 -8.56 -26.71 -24.08
CA MET A 942 -8.93 -26.18 -22.76
C MET A 942 -8.55 -27.14 -21.63
N LEU A 943 -8.83 -28.45 -21.74
CA LEU A 943 -8.36 -29.46 -20.79
C LEU A 943 -6.82 -29.51 -20.70
N GLY A 944 -6.13 -29.25 -21.81
CA GLY A 944 -4.67 -29.14 -21.90
C GLY A 944 -4.06 -28.02 -21.03
N THR A 945 -4.86 -27.08 -20.52
CA THR A 945 -4.41 -26.13 -19.49
C THR A 945 -4.27 -26.77 -18.10
N SER A 946 -4.94 -27.90 -17.83
CA SER A 946 -4.92 -28.54 -16.49
C SER A 946 -3.52 -29.00 -16.06
N PRO A 947 -2.72 -29.69 -16.91
CA PRO A 947 -1.32 -30.01 -16.59
C PRO A 947 -0.46 -28.78 -16.33
N LEU A 948 -0.69 -27.67 -17.07
CA LEU A 948 0.02 -26.41 -16.88
C LEU A 948 -0.33 -25.76 -15.53
N LEU A 949 -1.61 -25.75 -15.14
CA LEU A 949 -2.04 -25.27 -13.82
C LEU A 949 -1.53 -26.17 -12.68
N LEU A 950 -1.43 -27.49 -12.88
CA LEU A 950 -0.77 -28.40 -11.93
C LEU A 950 0.75 -28.14 -11.83
N PHE A 951 1.39 -27.68 -12.90
CA PHE A 951 2.79 -27.26 -12.90
C PHE A 951 2.96 -25.94 -12.12
N VAL A 952 2.05 -24.97 -12.30
CA VAL A 952 1.97 -23.74 -11.49
C VAL A 952 1.75 -24.05 -10.01
N ILE A 953 0.92 -25.03 -9.63
CA ILE A 953 0.79 -25.42 -8.20
C ILE A 953 2.11 -25.97 -7.61
N ARG A 954 2.93 -26.66 -8.41
CA ARG A 954 4.20 -27.27 -7.94
C ARG A 954 5.40 -26.33 -7.99
N ARG A 955 5.49 -25.46 -9.00
CA ARG A 955 6.64 -24.57 -9.25
C ARG A 955 6.32 -23.08 -9.05
N GLY A 956 5.06 -22.68 -9.09
CA GLY A 956 4.60 -21.30 -8.87
C GLY A 956 5.14 -20.67 -7.60
N PRO A 957 5.07 -21.31 -6.41
CA PRO A 957 5.69 -20.76 -5.20
C PRO A 957 7.19 -20.50 -5.35
N GLN A 958 7.93 -21.38 -6.04
CA GLN A 958 9.36 -21.23 -6.30
C GLN A 958 9.64 -20.10 -7.29
N TRP A 959 8.87 -19.98 -8.38
CA TRP A 959 9.02 -18.90 -9.36
C TRP A 959 8.55 -17.54 -8.85
N ARG A 960 7.55 -17.51 -7.96
CA ARG A 960 7.11 -16.33 -7.23
C ARG A 960 8.22 -15.84 -6.31
N GLU A 961 8.92 -16.77 -5.65
CA GLU A 961 10.13 -16.46 -4.88
C GLU A 961 11.29 -16.01 -5.79
N GLU A 962 11.58 -16.72 -6.90
CA GLU A 962 12.56 -16.26 -7.91
C GLU A 962 12.22 -14.86 -8.45
N ARG A 963 10.93 -14.57 -8.67
CA ARG A 963 10.46 -13.27 -9.15
C ARG A 963 10.57 -12.21 -8.07
N ARG A 964 10.20 -12.49 -6.82
CA ARG A 964 10.38 -11.54 -5.72
C ARG A 964 11.86 -11.26 -5.52
N LEU A 965 12.71 -12.29 -5.49
CA LEU A 965 14.18 -12.16 -5.46
C LEU A 965 14.73 -11.38 -6.66
N LYS A 966 14.16 -11.53 -7.86
CA LYS A 966 14.55 -10.73 -9.05
C LYS A 966 13.99 -9.31 -9.06
N GLU A 967 12.84 -9.05 -8.46
CA GLU A 967 12.29 -7.70 -8.29
C GLU A 967 12.93 -7.00 -7.08
N GLU A 968 13.46 -7.76 -6.12
CA GLU A 968 14.40 -7.33 -5.09
C GLU A 968 15.72 -6.98 -5.78
N ILE A 969 16.45 -7.94 -6.36
CA ILE A 969 17.69 -7.73 -7.15
C ILE A 969 17.55 -6.58 -8.15
N ARG A 970 16.44 -6.40 -8.86
CA ARG A 970 16.28 -5.28 -9.80
C ARG A 970 16.00 -3.93 -9.13
N LYS A 971 15.36 -3.89 -7.95
CA LYS A 971 15.34 -2.68 -7.07
C LYS A 971 16.66 -2.48 -6.34
N VAL A 972 17.63 -3.34 -6.60
CA VAL A 972 18.99 -3.24 -6.10
C VAL A 972 19.94 -2.83 -7.23
N GLU A 973 19.73 -3.30 -8.46
CA GLU A 973 20.42 -2.87 -9.69
C GLU A 973 19.99 -1.47 -10.18
N MET A 974 18.85 -0.94 -9.68
CA MET A 974 18.27 0.37 -10.01
C MET A 974 18.19 1.29 -8.79
#